data_AF-A0A843M1T8-F1
#
_entry.id   AF-A0A843M1T8-F1
#
_cell.length_a   1.000
_cell.length_b   1.000
_cell.length_c   1.000
_cell.angle_alpha   90.00
_cell.angle_beta   90.00
_cell.angle_gamma   90.00
#
_symmetry.space_group_name_H-M   'P 1'
#
loop_
_entity.id
_entity.type
_entity.pdbx_description
1 polymer ?
#
loop_
_entity_poly.entity_id
_entity_poly.type
_entity_poly.pdbx_seq_one_letter_code
_entity_poly.pdbx_strand_id
1 'polypeptide(L)'
;MRGLFRRAGEGEVFDTEIGPYYELFHEGKSEGSYFVQTIFGYNIPELSILDRFREHVARREGISEEMLIKPPEKELPPWERTKPVRKIEAVREEDKKPALKSVSGTGRDSDSESESDLLDDLLKDPVSKSIFHAKCSLNERGYAERFAEECRGWLVYDTPAKKWYAWEKSHWEPAGERLGKAKLFVAQTLQLEKIKWELEMTAERKRALENGNTQLLKEISALLSAYDFNITAIQQKKGLDTMEKIAAESMLCVDLQEAAAHEILTFQNGGVDCVTGKYYSLEELERNKEMYPVHYIDREYDEKNIPVHFEEHLRNIFTDNTTEGLSERERLRRAEILSGYFKRLLGYALTPGNARNLFVFLWGAGANGKSTTIDAIKAAIPSEIATVNSKELFTTQQEKPTPGLFKGLTRRIVYFAEMSGTKGFGGGKVSAENLKVLSGEKEVNTRTLNREDVTQKNLCLPIAATNNFPSFDAEPDKALLRRIITTPFMHEFTDADRRTDMGDLLAREGDAIFSMMITELRAYLDAEIKQHGSGLPGLPAFCREKQTEFVSGDAQHAFVAEKLEHPEEGEDVRIYFDEMKDRYMYWCVERGIPVVTKQEIRLRKEKDAGSEERSVLNKWEAQKLNSALMSAGYRSGSTYGKPYYFARWKRD
;
A
#
# COMPACT_ATOMS: atom_id res chain seq x y z
N MET A 1 -43.49 -19.02 -33.58
CA MET A 1 -43.93 -19.50 -34.92
C MET A 1 -42.94 -20.51 -35.47
N ARG A 2 -43.41 -21.61 -36.07
CA ARG A 2 -42.78 -22.17 -37.29
C ARG A 2 -43.85 -22.78 -38.19
N GLY A 3 -44.04 -22.16 -39.34
CA GLY A 3 -45.01 -22.50 -40.36
C GLY A 3 -45.02 -21.35 -41.36
N LEU A 4 -44.52 -21.60 -42.57
CA LEU A 4 -44.06 -20.61 -43.57
C LEU A 4 -42.70 -19.97 -43.17
N PHE A 5 -41.68 -19.85 -44.03
CA PHE A 5 -41.57 -20.14 -45.46
C PHE A 5 -40.53 -21.23 -45.81
N ARG A 6 -40.62 -21.76 -47.04
CA ARG A 6 -39.87 -22.91 -47.57
C ARG A 6 -39.10 -22.54 -48.86
N ARG A 7 -37.78 -22.83 -48.88
CA ARG A 7 -36.82 -23.09 -50.01
C ARG A 7 -35.46 -22.45 -49.66
N ALA A 8 -34.33 -23.16 -49.54
CA ALA A 8 -33.62 -24.10 -50.46
C ALA A 8 -32.86 -23.36 -51.59
N GLY A 9 -31.61 -23.67 -51.94
CA GLY A 9 -30.58 -24.55 -51.32
C GLY A 9 -29.36 -23.74 -50.82
N GLU A 10 -28.12 -24.24 -50.71
CA GLU A 10 -27.51 -25.53 -51.14
C GLU A 10 -26.48 -26.00 -50.07
N GLY A 11 -25.69 -27.07 -50.32
CA GLY A 11 -24.80 -27.74 -49.33
C GLY A 11 -23.71 -26.86 -48.69
N GLU A 12 -23.09 -27.23 -47.57
CA GLU A 12 -22.43 -28.54 -47.34
C GLU A 12 -22.87 -29.37 -46.10
N VAL A 13 -22.31 -30.59 -46.02
CA VAL A 13 -22.78 -31.84 -45.38
C VAL A 13 -21.54 -32.73 -45.14
N PHE A 14 -21.29 -33.49 -44.05
CA PHE A 14 -21.98 -33.76 -42.76
C PHE A 14 -20.94 -34.38 -41.77
N ASP A 15 -21.16 -34.31 -40.45
CA ASP A 15 -20.75 -35.36 -39.48
C ASP A 15 -21.52 -35.14 -38.14
N THR A 16 -22.61 -35.84 -37.82
CA THR A 16 -22.71 -37.13 -37.06
C THR A 16 -21.87 -37.19 -35.75
N GLU A 17 -22.39 -37.53 -34.56
CA GLU A 17 -23.55 -38.40 -34.20
C GLU A 17 -24.46 -37.84 -33.06
N ILE A 18 -25.48 -38.62 -32.63
CA ILE A 18 -26.64 -38.18 -31.83
C ILE A 18 -26.77 -38.95 -30.49
N GLY A 19 -26.71 -38.23 -29.36
CA GLY A 19 -27.39 -38.54 -28.07
C GLY A 19 -27.05 -39.86 -27.34
N PRO A 20 -27.77 -40.19 -26.23
CA PRO A 20 -28.77 -39.41 -25.50
C PRO A 20 -28.46 -39.20 -24.00
N TYR A 21 -29.26 -38.37 -23.32
CA TYR A 21 -29.40 -38.36 -21.86
C TYR A 21 -30.05 -39.67 -21.36
N TYR A 22 -29.55 -40.27 -20.28
CA TYR A 22 -30.33 -40.67 -19.08
C TYR A 22 -29.41 -41.29 -18.00
N GLU A 23 -29.83 -41.15 -16.73
CA GLU A 23 -29.39 -41.91 -15.53
C GLU A 23 -27.89 -42.00 -15.15
N LEU A 24 -27.60 -41.61 -13.90
CA LEU A 24 -26.72 -42.40 -13.02
C LEU A 24 -26.92 -42.02 -11.53
N PHE A 25 -27.78 -42.78 -10.84
CA PHE A 25 -27.66 -42.99 -9.41
C PHE A 25 -26.48 -43.95 -9.18
N HIS A 26 -25.56 -43.63 -8.26
CA HIS A 26 -24.73 -44.66 -7.64
C HIS A 26 -24.45 -44.35 -6.18
N GLU A 27 -24.78 -45.30 -5.30
CA GLU A 27 -24.40 -45.28 -3.89
C GLU A 27 -22.90 -45.61 -3.73
N GLY A 28 -22.22 -44.90 -2.82
CA GLY A 28 -20.84 -45.17 -2.42
C GLY A 28 -20.49 -44.40 -1.15
N LYS A 29 -20.36 -45.10 -0.02
CA LYS A 29 -20.12 -44.49 1.31
C LYS A 29 -18.65 -44.13 1.53
N SER A 30 -18.36 -42.93 2.06
CA SER A 30 -17.49 -42.77 3.25
C SER A 30 -17.43 -41.32 3.78
N GLU A 31 -17.87 -41.15 5.03
CA GLU A 31 -17.31 -40.32 6.11
C GLU A 31 -16.91 -38.84 5.89
N GLY A 32 -17.54 -37.93 6.67
CA GLY A 32 -17.11 -36.53 6.84
C GLY A 32 -18.16 -35.60 7.46
N SER A 33 -18.27 -35.56 8.80
CA SER A 33 -19.06 -34.57 9.58
C SER A 33 -18.62 -33.12 9.29
N TYR A 34 -19.42 -32.06 9.43
CA TYR A 34 -20.38 -31.68 10.51
C TYR A 34 -21.65 -31.03 9.90
N PHE A 35 -22.90 -31.26 10.33
CA PHE A 35 -23.53 -31.11 11.65
C PHE A 35 -23.55 -29.67 12.24
N VAL A 36 -24.59 -28.90 11.86
CA VAL A 36 -25.32 -28.03 12.81
C VAL A 36 -26.82 -28.27 12.60
N GLN A 37 -27.52 -28.68 13.66
CA GLN A 37 -28.95 -28.94 13.64
C GLN A 37 -29.77 -27.71 14.04
N THR A 38 -30.79 -27.42 13.23
CA THR A 38 -32.18 -27.13 13.65
C THR A 38 -32.45 -26.10 14.75
N ILE A 39 -33.05 -24.96 14.38
CA ILE A 39 -34.21 -24.41 15.09
C ILE A 39 -35.25 -23.95 14.04
N PHE A 40 -36.54 -24.29 14.26
CA PHE A 40 -37.71 -24.07 13.38
C PHE A 40 -37.78 -24.94 12.11
N GLY A 41 -38.42 -26.10 12.25
CA GLY A 41 -38.63 -27.05 11.16
C GLY A 41 -39.84 -26.72 10.27
N TYR A 42 -39.60 -25.99 9.19
CA TYR A 42 -40.40 -26.09 7.96
C TYR A 42 -39.46 -26.38 6.80
N ASN A 43 -39.28 -27.67 6.49
CA ASN A 43 -38.43 -28.11 5.38
C ASN A 43 -39.24 -28.09 4.06
N ILE A 44 -39.49 -26.89 3.54
CA ILE A 44 -40.03 -26.67 2.21
C ILE A 44 -38.85 -26.36 1.28
N PRO A 45 -38.69 -26.97 0.09
CA PRO A 45 -37.66 -26.57 -0.86
C PRO A 45 -37.92 -25.13 -1.33
N GLU A 46 -37.18 -24.17 -0.76
CA GLU A 46 -37.54 -22.74 -0.69
C GLU A 46 -37.61 -22.01 -2.04
N LEU A 47 -36.97 -22.54 -3.08
CA LEU A 47 -37.08 -22.03 -4.45
C LEU A 47 -38.40 -22.46 -5.14
N SER A 48 -38.89 -23.67 -4.83
CA SER A 48 -39.84 -24.36 -5.70
C SER A 48 -41.26 -23.79 -5.74
N ILE A 49 -41.66 -22.93 -4.81
CA ILE A 49 -43.03 -22.36 -4.79
C ILE A 49 -43.06 -21.00 -5.49
N LEU A 50 -42.07 -20.14 -5.27
CA LEU A 50 -41.93 -18.88 -5.99
C LEU A 50 -41.64 -19.10 -7.46
N ASP A 51 -40.79 -20.08 -7.81
CA ASP A 51 -40.53 -20.38 -9.22
C ASP A 51 -41.76 -21.02 -9.89
N ARG A 52 -42.57 -21.81 -9.16
CA ARG A 52 -43.88 -22.28 -9.67
C ARG A 52 -44.90 -21.15 -9.85
N PHE A 53 -44.91 -20.15 -8.97
CA PHE A 53 -45.78 -18.97 -9.12
C PHE A 53 -45.30 -18.07 -10.27
N ARG A 54 -43.99 -17.84 -10.41
CA ARG A 54 -43.37 -17.15 -11.55
C ARG A 54 -43.64 -17.86 -12.86
N GLU A 55 -43.52 -19.19 -12.94
CA GLU A 55 -43.91 -19.98 -14.11
C GLU A 55 -45.41 -19.82 -14.43
N HIS A 56 -46.27 -19.80 -13.40
CA HIS A 56 -47.71 -19.63 -13.57
C HIS A 56 -48.06 -18.26 -14.17
N VAL A 57 -47.43 -17.19 -13.67
CA VAL A 57 -47.60 -15.81 -14.19
C VAL A 57 -46.98 -15.67 -15.58
N ALA A 58 -45.76 -16.15 -15.81
CA ALA A 58 -45.07 -16.06 -17.10
C ALA A 58 -45.80 -16.82 -18.23
N ARG A 59 -46.33 -18.02 -17.93
CA ARG A 59 -47.17 -18.79 -18.88
C ARG A 59 -48.50 -18.10 -19.20
N ARG A 60 -48.97 -17.20 -18.33
CA ARG A 60 -50.26 -16.49 -18.45
C ARG A 60 -50.13 -15.16 -19.18
N GLU A 61 -49.11 -14.37 -18.87
CA GLU A 61 -48.89 -13.02 -19.42
C GLU A 61 -48.07 -13.04 -20.73
N GLY A 62 -47.42 -14.16 -21.09
CA GLY A 62 -46.71 -14.31 -22.36
C GLY A 62 -45.41 -13.49 -22.48
N ILE A 63 -44.84 -13.06 -21.35
CA ILE A 63 -43.64 -12.24 -21.25
C ILE A 63 -42.39 -13.12 -21.48
N SER A 64 -41.47 -12.70 -22.37
CA SER A 64 -40.16 -13.36 -22.54
C SER A 64 -39.15 -12.88 -21.51
N GLU A 65 -38.16 -13.73 -21.15
CA GLU A 65 -37.04 -13.35 -20.29
C GLU A 65 -36.20 -12.18 -20.85
N GLU A 66 -36.38 -11.83 -22.13
CA GLU A 66 -35.69 -10.71 -22.81
C GLU A 66 -36.21 -9.31 -22.43
N MET A 67 -37.28 -9.20 -21.62
CA MET A 67 -37.70 -7.91 -21.04
C MET A 67 -36.81 -7.44 -19.87
N LEU A 68 -35.72 -8.15 -19.56
CA LEU A 68 -34.68 -7.67 -18.64
C LEU A 68 -34.06 -6.37 -19.18
N ILE A 69 -34.34 -5.28 -18.47
CA ILE A 69 -34.04 -3.90 -18.87
C ILE A 69 -32.51 -3.69 -19.00
N LYS A 70 -32.11 -2.87 -19.98
CA LYS A 70 -30.70 -2.44 -20.15
C LYS A 70 -30.11 -1.90 -18.83
N PRO A 71 -28.81 -2.15 -18.55
CA PRO A 71 -28.16 -1.60 -17.37
C PRO A 71 -28.28 -0.06 -17.36
N PRO A 72 -28.67 0.56 -16.23
CA PRO A 72 -28.88 1.99 -16.14
C PRO A 72 -27.56 2.78 -16.12
N GLU A 73 -27.68 4.10 -16.30
CA GLU A 73 -26.57 5.07 -16.23
C GLU A 73 -25.81 5.00 -14.89
N LYS A 74 -24.50 5.31 -14.92
CA LYS A 74 -23.52 5.26 -13.81
C LYS A 74 -24.14 4.97 -12.45
N GLU A 75 -24.23 3.69 -12.11
CA GLU A 75 -24.80 3.23 -10.87
C GLU A 75 -24.03 3.76 -9.66
N LEU A 76 -24.65 4.65 -8.87
CA LEU A 76 -24.11 5.10 -7.57
C LEU A 76 -23.85 3.90 -6.64
N PRO A 77 -22.96 4.01 -5.65
CA PRO A 77 -22.77 2.95 -4.67
C PRO A 77 -24.02 2.76 -3.78
N PRO A 78 -24.27 1.53 -3.25
CA PRO A 78 -25.48 1.22 -2.46
C PRO A 78 -25.77 2.16 -1.29
N TRP A 79 -24.74 2.72 -0.64
CA TRP A 79 -24.90 3.65 0.49
C TRP A 79 -25.29 5.09 0.09
N GLU A 80 -25.24 5.43 -1.21
CA GLU A 80 -25.71 6.71 -1.77
C GLU A 80 -27.05 6.58 -2.50
N ARG A 81 -27.49 5.36 -2.83
CA ARG A 81 -28.82 5.03 -3.38
C ARG A 81 -29.94 5.25 -2.35
N THR A 82 -30.19 6.49 -1.96
CA THR A 82 -31.28 6.83 -1.02
C THR A 82 -32.61 7.03 -1.72
N LYS A 83 -33.73 6.66 -1.07
CA LYS A 83 -35.05 7.24 -1.36
C LYS A 83 -36.02 7.26 -0.16
N PRO A 84 -37.05 8.13 -0.18
CA PRO A 84 -37.91 8.37 0.96
C PRO A 84 -39.06 7.36 1.04
N VAL A 85 -38.90 6.33 1.88
CA VAL A 85 -39.95 5.32 2.22
C VAL A 85 -41.28 5.97 2.67
N ARG A 86 -41.23 7.20 3.19
CA ARG A 86 -42.38 7.99 3.69
C ARG A 86 -43.59 8.11 2.75
N LYS A 87 -43.42 7.98 1.43
CA LYS A 87 -44.58 8.06 0.51
C LYS A 87 -45.47 6.81 0.54
N ILE A 88 -44.91 5.64 0.86
CA ILE A 88 -45.65 4.36 0.75
C ILE A 88 -46.35 3.99 2.07
N GLU A 89 -45.83 4.48 3.21
CA GLU A 89 -46.50 4.32 4.52
C GLU A 89 -47.85 5.06 4.57
N ALA A 90 -47.98 6.19 3.84
CA ALA A 90 -49.23 6.94 3.76
C ALA A 90 -50.38 6.12 3.15
N VAL A 91 -50.12 5.36 2.08
CA VAL A 91 -51.11 4.47 1.44
C VAL A 91 -51.59 3.40 2.43
N ARG A 92 -50.66 2.85 3.24
CA ARG A 92 -50.96 1.84 4.27
C ARG A 92 -51.75 2.37 5.48
N GLU A 93 -51.98 3.68 5.62
CA GLU A 93 -52.91 4.22 6.63
C GLU A 93 -54.35 4.35 6.12
N GLU A 94 -54.56 4.55 4.82
CA GLU A 94 -55.90 4.68 4.23
C GLU A 94 -56.65 3.33 4.19
N ASP A 95 -55.94 2.24 3.87
CA ASP A 95 -56.49 0.87 3.87
C ASP A 95 -56.83 0.32 5.27
N LYS A 96 -56.39 0.96 6.36
CA LYS A 96 -56.49 0.43 7.73
C LYS A 96 -57.78 0.78 8.49
N LYS A 97 -58.87 1.15 7.79
CA LYS A 97 -60.19 1.39 8.41
C LYS A 97 -61.16 0.20 8.24
N PRO A 98 -61.29 -0.72 9.22
CA PRO A 98 -62.36 -1.71 9.24
C PRO A 98 -63.58 -1.21 10.02
N ALA A 99 -64.78 -1.29 9.43
CA ALA A 99 -66.01 -1.71 10.11
C ALA A 99 -67.21 -1.76 9.15
N LEU A 100 -67.99 -2.85 9.20
CA LEU A 100 -69.32 -2.89 8.61
C LEU A 100 -70.23 -1.87 9.32
N LYS A 101 -70.94 -1.05 8.55
CA LYS A 101 -72.33 -0.68 8.86
C LYS A 101 -73.18 -0.78 7.61
N SER A 102 -74.31 -1.46 7.73
CA SER A 102 -75.39 -1.37 6.77
C SER A 102 -76.03 0.01 6.84
N VAL A 103 -76.41 0.57 5.68
CA VAL A 103 -77.65 1.31 5.42
C VAL A 103 -77.64 1.76 3.95
N SER A 104 -78.81 1.74 3.33
CA SER A 104 -79.08 2.19 1.96
C SER A 104 -78.74 3.67 1.72
N GLY A 105 -78.09 3.98 0.59
CA GLY A 105 -77.98 5.35 0.09
C GLY A 105 -77.42 5.41 -1.33
N THR A 106 -78.20 5.97 -2.27
CA THR A 106 -77.74 6.25 -3.63
C THR A 106 -76.77 7.44 -3.65
N GLY A 107 -75.57 7.24 -4.17
CA GLY A 107 -74.56 8.29 -4.32
C GLY A 107 -73.49 7.85 -5.31
N ARG A 108 -72.93 8.79 -6.06
CA ARG A 108 -72.11 8.54 -7.25
C ARG A 108 -70.61 8.75 -7.02
N ASP A 109 -69.89 8.19 -7.97
CA ASP A 109 -68.53 8.51 -8.42
C ASP A 109 -67.36 8.05 -7.56
N SER A 110 -66.41 7.48 -8.29
CA SER A 110 -65.29 6.67 -7.84
C SER A 110 -63.98 7.38 -8.15
N ASP A 111 -63.14 7.57 -7.13
CA ASP A 111 -61.70 7.74 -7.30
C ASP A 111 -61.02 6.59 -6.56
N SER A 112 -60.98 5.42 -7.22
CA SER A 112 -60.07 4.35 -6.85
C SER A 112 -58.91 4.38 -7.84
N GLU A 113 -57.75 4.86 -7.40
CA GLU A 113 -56.50 4.63 -8.13
C GLU A 113 -56.39 3.12 -8.42
N SER A 114 -56.15 2.74 -9.67
CA SER A 114 -56.11 1.32 -10.00
C SER A 114 -54.82 0.70 -9.42
N GLU A 115 -54.87 -0.57 -9.01
CA GLU A 115 -53.67 -1.29 -8.53
C GLU A 115 -52.53 -1.25 -9.59
N SER A 116 -52.88 -1.12 -10.88
CA SER A 116 -51.95 -0.88 -11.98
C SER A 116 -51.27 0.50 -11.95
N ASP A 117 -51.97 1.58 -11.61
CA ASP A 117 -51.39 2.93 -11.56
C ASP A 117 -50.34 3.04 -10.44
N LEU A 118 -50.62 2.43 -9.28
CA LEU A 118 -49.70 2.34 -8.14
C LEU A 118 -48.44 1.53 -8.48
N LEU A 119 -48.59 0.43 -9.23
CA LEU A 119 -47.47 -0.36 -9.76
C LEU A 119 -46.61 0.45 -10.73
N ASP A 120 -47.23 1.14 -11.71
CA ASP A 120 -46.51 1.96 -12.68
C ASP A 120 -45.77 3.14 -12.04
N ASP A 121 -46.32 3.76 -10.98
CA ASP A 121 -45.61 4.80 -10.23
C ASP A 121 -44.46 4.24 -9.36
N LEU A 122 -44.60 3.02 -8.82
CA LEU A 122 -43.48 2.31 -8.16
C LEU A 122 -42.33 2.02 -9.14
N LEU A 123 -42.65 1.70 -10.40
CA LEU A 123 -41.68 1.24 -11.42
C LEU A 123 -40.84 2.37 -12.05
N LYS A 124 -41.22 3.64 -11.87
CA LYS A 124 -40.47 4.83 -12.37
C LYS A 124 -39.20 5.14 -11.56
N ASP A 125 -38.83 4.27 -10.62
CA ASP A 125 -37.81 4.49 -9.60
C ASP A 125 -36.47 3.78 -9.91
N PRO A 126 -35.30 4.44 -9.83
CA PRO A 126 -34.00 3.74 -9.86
C PRO A 126 -33.86 2.63 -8.79
N VAL A 127 -34.46 2.76 -7.60
CA VAL A 127 -34.42 1.69 -6.59
C VAL A 127 -35.27 0.49 -7.03
N SER A 128 -36.40 0.71 -7.71
CA SER A 128 -37.25 -0.35 -8.23
C SER A 128 -36.64 -1.10 -9.42
N LYS A 129 -35.69 -0.50 -10.15
CA LYS A 129 -34.93 -1.20 -11.19
C LYS A 129 -34.07 -2.34 -10.63
N SER A 130 -33.47 -2.16 -9.44
CA SER A 130 -32.68 -3.20 -8.76
C SER A 130 -33.49 -4.48 -8.49
N ILE A 131 -34.79 -4.33 -8.20
CA ILE A 131 -35.70 -5.45 -7.87
C ILE A 131 -35.79 -6.49 -8.99
N PHE A 132 -35.55 -6.11 -10.26
CA PHE A 132 -35.68 -7.03 -11.40
C PHE A 132 -34.50 -7.98 -11.60
N HIS A 133 -33.37 -7.80 -10.90
CA HIS A 133 -32.16 -8.58 -11.16
C HIS A 133 -31.99 -9.84 -10.29
N ALA A 134 -32.75 -10.01 -9.20
CA ALA A 134 -32.49 -11.04 -8.19
C ALA A 134 -33.44 -12.27 -8.27
N LYS A 135 -32.99 -13.37 -8.87
CA LYS A 135 -33.59 -14.73 -8.71
C LYS A 135 -33.17 -15.39 -7.37
N CYS A 136 -33.11 -14.62 -6.28
CA CYS A 136 -32.58 -15.10 -4.99
C CYS A 136 -33.63 -15.84 -4.14
N SER A 137 -33.16 -16.76 -3.29
CA SER A 137 -34.00 -17.45 -2.30
C SER A 137 -34.34 -16.54 -1.11
N LEU A 138 -35.53 -16.72 -0.51
CA LEU A 138 -36.01 -15.86 0.58
C LEU A 138 -35.47 -16.24 1.97
N ASN A 139 -34.24 -16.71 2.04
CA ASN A 139 -33.56 -17.12 3.28
C ASN A 139 -32.27 -16.29 3.49
N GLU A 140 -31.65 -16.38 4.67
CA GLU A 140 -30.44 -15.61 5.01
C GLU A 140 -29.31 -15.72 3.95
N ARG A 141 -29.24 -16.85 3.23
CA ARG A 141 -28.27 -17.09 2.15
C ARG A 141 -28.63 -16.36 0.85
N GLY A 142 -29.87 -16.47 0.36
CA GLY A 142 -30.28 -15.75 -0.84
C GLY A 142 -30.29 -14.24 -0.66
N TYR A 143 -30.52 -13.74 0.56
CA TYR A 143 -30.31 -12.33 0.87
C TYR A 143 -28.83 -11.93 0.90
N ALA A 144 -27.93 -12.81 1.31
CA ALA A 144 -26.49 -12.59 1.20
C ALA A 144 -26.01 -12.63 -0.26
N GLU A 145 -26.56 -13.50 -1.10
CA GLU A 145 -26.34 -13.51 -2.56
C GLU A 145 -26.79 -12.18 -3.19
N ARG A 146 -27.98 -11.66 -2.83
CA ARG A 146 -28.44 -10.34 -3.29
C ARG A 146 -27.55 -9.20 -2.79
N PHE A 147 -27.16 -9.23 -1.51
CA PHE A 147 -26.22 -8.24 -0.97
C PHE A 147 -24.88 -8.27 -1.71
N ALA A 148 -24.38 -9.46 -2.05
CA ALA A 148 -23.17 -9.62 -2.83
C ALA A 148 -23.28 -9.00 -4.23
N GLU A 149 -24.38 -9.25 -4.96
CA GLU A 149 -24.59 -8.64 -6.29
C GLU A 149 -24.77 -7.12 -6.23
N GLU A 150 -25.61 -6.59 -5.33
CA GLU A 150 -25.83 -5.14 -5.19
C GLU A 150 -24.56 -4.39 -4.76
N CYS A 151 -23.71 -5.02 -3.93
CA CYS A 151 -22.46 -4.44 -3.47
C CYS A 151 -21.25 -4.81 -4.34
N ARG A 152 -21.46 -5.51 -5.47
CA ARG A 152 -20.38 -6.01 -6.32
C ARG A 152 -19.53 -4.85 -6.86
N GLY A 153 -18.24 -4.90 -6.56
CA GLY A 153 -17.31 -3.82 -6.90
C GLY A 153 -17.53 -2.52 -6.12
N TRP A 154 -18.37 -2.51 -5.09
CA TRP A 154 -18.54 -1.36 -4.17
C TRP A 154 -18.14 -1.70 -2.74
N LEU A 155 -18.31 -2.95 -2.31
CA LEU A 155 -17.75 -3.52 -1.09
C LEU A 155 -16.90 -4.74 -1.41
N VAL A 156 -15.83 -4.94 -0.65
CA VAL A 156 -15.07 -6.20 -0.59
C VAL A 156 -14.75 -6.53 0.86
N TYR A 157 -14.60 -7.81 1.17
CA TYR A 157 -14.17 -8.31 2.46
C TYR A 157 -12.73 -8.83 2.35
N ASP A 158 -11.81 -8.14 3.03
CA ASP A 158 -10.40 -8.52 3.08
C ASP A 158 -10.21 -9.68 4.07
N THR A 159 -9.94 -10.88 3.56
CA THR A 159 -9.79 -12.09 4.39
C THR A 159 -8.61 -12.04 5.37
N PRO A 160 -7.42 -11.54 5.00
CA PRO A 160 -6.30 -11.34 5.93
C PRO A 160 -6.62 -10.37 7.08
N ALA A 161 -7.15 -9.17 6.81
CA ALA A 161 -7.47 -8.20 7.87
C ALA A 161 -8.79 -8.49 8.59
N LYS A 162 -9.65 -9.36 8.02
CA LYS A 162 -11.01 -9.68 8.49
C LYS A 162 -11.90 -8.43 8.60
N LYS A 163 -11.91 -7.62 7.54
CA LYS A 163 -12.59 -6.32 7.51
C LYS A 163 -13.22 -6.03 6.15
N TRP A 164 -14.34 -5.32 6.18
CA TRP A 164 -14.95 -4.74 5.00
C TRP A 164 -14.25 -3.44 4.56
N TYR A 165 -14.05 -3.33 3.26
CA TYR A 165 -13.58 -2.14 2.57
C TYR A 165 -14.64 -1.67 1.57
N ALA A 166 -14.68 -0.37 1.32
CA ALA A 166 -15.57 0.29 0.36
C ALA A 166 -14.74 1.05 -0.68
N TRP A 167 -15.19 1.06 -1.93
CA TRP A 167 -14.55 1.81 -2.99
C TRP A 167 -14.91 3.30 -2.88
N GLU A 168 -13.92 4.15 -2.66
CA GLU A 168 -14.05 5.61 -2.60
C GLU A 168 -13.23 6.22 -3.74
N LYS A 169 -13.91 6.43 -4.89
CA LYS A 169 -13.43 7.08 -6.14
C LYS A 169 -12.21 6.43 -6.81
N SER A 170 -11.08 6.39 -6.13
CA SER A 170 -9.77 5.92 -6.63
C SER A 170 -9.18 4.75 -5.83
N HIS A 171 -9.71 4.40 -4.66
CA HIS A 171 -9.12 3.39 -3.77
C HIS A 171 -10.15 2.66 -2.89
N TRP A 172 -9.72 1.57 -2.26
CA TRP A 172 -10.50 0.83 -1.25
C TRP A 172 -10.08 1.30 0.16
N GLU A 173 -11.03 1.82 0.95
CA GLU A 173 -10.81 2.20 2.36
C GLU A 173 -11.77 1.48 3.33
N PRO A 174 -11.51 1.41 4.65
CA PRO A 174 -12.37 0.70 5.59
C PRO A 174 -13.82 1.17 5.54
N ALA A 175 -14.77 0.25 5.32
CA ALA A 175 -16.13 0.59 4.92
C ALA A 175 -16.89 1.45 5.96
N GLY A 176 -16.59 1.30 7.25
CA GLY A 176 -17.18 2.13 8.32
C GLY A 176 -18.71 2.15 8.29
N GLU A 177 -19.30 3.34 8.27
CA GLU A 177 -20.77 3.51 8.16
C GLU A 177 -21.35 3.03 6.81
N ARG A 178 -20.55 3.00 5.73
CA ARG A 178 -21.02 2.64 4.38
C ARG A 178 -21.57 1.22 4.34
N LEU A 179 -20.96 0.29 5.09
CA LEU A 179 -21.47 -1.08 5.27
C LEU A 179 -22.87 -1.08 5.87
N GLY A 180 -23.11 -0.31 6.93
CA GLY A 180 -24.42 -0.18 7.56
C GLY A 180 -25.47 0.43 6.61
N LYS A 181 -25.08 1.47 5.85
CA LYS A 181 -25.94 2.09 4.83
C LYS A 181 -26.27 1.14 3.67
N ALA A 182 -25.30 0.33 3.21
CA ALA A 182 -25.53 -0.70 2.19
C ALA A 182 -26.48 -1.81 2.68
N LYS A 183 -26.31 -2.29 3.93
CA LYS A 183 -27.26 -3.22 4.56
C LYS A 183 -28.68 -2.64 4.61
N LEU A 184 -28.81 -1.37 4.98
CA LEU A 184 -30.10 -0.67 5.02
C LEU A 184 -30.72 -0.50 3.63
N PHE A 185 -29.92 -0.22 2.61
CA PHE A 185 -30.37 -0.18 1.21
C PHE A 185 -30.94 -1.54 0.77
N VAL A 186 -30.22 -2.64 1.02
CA VAL A 186 -30.72 -3.99 0.70
C VAL A 186 -31.99 -4.34 1.50
N ALA A 187 -32.09 -3.92 2.77
CA ALA A 187 -33.32 -4.06 3.55
C ALA A 187 -34.51 -3.25 2.99
N GLN A 188 -34.25 -2.11 2.35
CA GLN A 188 -35.27 -1.28 1.68
C GLN A 188 -35.70 -1.87 0.33
N THR A 189 -34.77 -2.37 -0.50
CA THR A 189 -35.12 -3.03 -1.77
C THR A 189 -35.94 -4.30 -1.53
N LEU A 190 -35.67 -5.00 -0.43
CA LEU A 190 -36.52 -6.11 0.06
C LEU A 190 -37.92 -5.65 0.49
N GLN A 191 -38.02 -4.51 1.20
CA GLN A 191 -39.32 -3.98 1.60
C GLN A 191 -40.18 -3.52 0.41
N LEU A 192 -39.55 -3.07 -0.69
CA LEU A 192 -40.24 -2.75 -1.94
C LEU A 192 -40.65 -4.01 -2.71
N GLU A 193 -39.77 -5.01 -2.79
CA GLU A 193 -40.10 -6.30 -3.40
C GLU A 193 -41.29 -6.97 -2.68
N LYS A 194 -41.33 -6.87 -1.35
CA LYS A 194 -42.47 -7.30 -0.53
C LYS A 194 -43.78 -6.68 -0.97
N ILE A 195 -43.80 -5.36 -1.11
CA ILE A 195 -45.02 -4.62 -1.47
C ILE A 195 -45.47 -4.99 -2.89
N LYS A 196 -44.52 -5.21 -3.81
CA LYS A 196 -44.81 -5.73 -5.15
C LYS A 196 -45.47 -7.12 -5.12
N TRP A 197 -44.89 -8.09 -4.38
CA TRP A 197 -45.47 -9.43 -4.26
C TRP A 197 -46.80 -9.44 -3.50
N GLU A 198 -46.95 -8.60 -2.46
CA GLU A 198 -48.23 -8.39 -1.75
C GLU A 198 -49.33 -8.00 -2.76
N LEU A 199 -49.08 -7.01 -3.63
CA LEU A 199 -50.02 -6.55 -4.66
C LEU A 199 -50.34 -7.66 -5.69
N GLU A 200 -49.31 -8.25 -6.31
CA GLU A 200 -49.49 -9.31 -7.31
C GLU A 200 -50.26 -10.53 -6.76
N MET A 201 -49.92 -10.98 -5.56
CA MET A 201 -50.61 -12.09 -4.90
C MET A 201 -52.02 -11.72 -4.43
N THR A 202 -52.30 -10.45 -4.09
CA THR A 202 -53.64 -10.01 -3.71
C THR A 202 -54.57 -9.97 -4.93
N ALA A 203 -54.07 -9.52 -6.08
CA ALA A 203 -54.79 -9.59 -7.35
C ALA A 203 -55.12 -11.04 -7.76
N GLU A 204 -54.15 -11.98 -7.65
CA GLU A 204 -54.43 -13.40 -7.90
C GLU A 204 -55.31 -14.05 -6.83
N ARG A 205 -55.23 -13.63 -5.56
CA ARG A 205 -56.14 -14.10 -4.50
C ARG A 205 -57.59 -13.72 -4.80
N LYS A 206 -57.82 -12.51 -5.32
CA LYS A 206 -59.15 -12.04 -5.75
C LYS A 206 -59.66 -12.87 -6.93
N ARG A 207 -58.84 -13.07 -7.97
CA ARG A 207 -59.15 -13.95 -9.12
C ARG A 207 -59.42 -15.40 -8.69
N ALA A 208 -58.67 -15.95 -7.74
CA ALA A 208 -58.84 -17.31 -7.23
C ALA A 208 -60.14 -17.47 -6.42
N LEU A 209 -60.55 -16.42 -5.68
CA LEU A 209 -61.82 -16.36 -4.97
C LEU A 209 -63.01 -16.32 -5.93
N GLU A 210 -62.95 -15.47 -6.97
CA GLU A 210 -63.97 -15.38 -8.03
C GLU A 210 -64.13 -16.72 -8.78
N ASN A 211 -63.04 -17.45 -9.01
CA ASN A 211 -63.04 -18.78 -9.64
C ASN A 211 -63.28 -19.95 -8.68
N GLY A 212 -63.51 -19.70 -7.38
CA GLY A 212 -63.76 -20.74 -6.37
C GLY A 212 -62.57 -21.68 -6.07
N ASN A 213 -61.35 -21.35 -6.49
CA ASN A 213 -60.17 -22.22 -6.37
C ASN A 213 -59.60 -22.18 -4.94
N THR A 214 -60.20 -22.99 -4.06
CA THR A 214 -59.84 -23.09 -2.64
C THR A 214 -58.45 -23.68 -2.36
N GLN A 215 -57.84 -24.39 -3.31
CA GLN A 215 -56.46 -24.88 -3.16
C GLN A 215 -55.46 -23.74 -3.39
N LEU A 216 -55.61 -23.00 -4.49
CA LEU A 216 -54.76 -21.84 -4.81
C LEU A 216 -54.85 -20.75 -3.74
N LEU A 217 -56.03 -20.51 -3.16
CA LEU A 217 -56.22 -19.58 -2.04
C LEU A 217 -55.39 -19.96 -0.78
N LYS A 218 -55.23 -21.26 -0.48
CA LYS A 218 -54.39 -21.72 0.63
C LYS A 218 -52.91 -21.54 0.32
N GLU A 219 -52.50 -21.85 -0.91
CA GLU A 219 -51.12 -21.71 -1.38
C GLU A 219 -50.66 -20.24 -1.34
N ILE A 220 -51.47 -19.32 -1.87
CA ILE A 220 -51.21 -17.87 -1.81
C ILE A 220 -51.13 -17.37 -0.35
N SER A 221 -52.04 -17.82 0.52
CA SER A 221 -52.05 -17.39 1.93
C SER A 221 -50.82 -17.90 2.69
N ALA A 222 -50.36 -19.12 2.40
CA ALA A 222 -49.14 -19.68 2.96
C ALA A 222 -47.87 -18.96 2.46
N LEU A 223 -47.82 -18.63 1.16
CA LEU A 223 -46.76 -17.84 0.54
C LEU A 223 -46.59 -16.47 1.19
N LEU A 224 -47.67 -15.68 1.28
CA LEU A 224 -47.63 -14.36 1.92
C LEU A 224 -47.13 -14.45 3.37
N SER A 225 -47.60 -15.44 4.13
CA SER A 225 -47.18 -15.64 5.53
C SER A 225 -45.70 -15.99 5.66
N ALA A 226 -45.16 -16.83 4.76
CA ALA A 226 -43.73 -17.18 4.74
C ALA A 226 -42.86 -15.98 4.31
N TYR A 227 -43.33 -15.22 3.32
CA TYR A 227 -42.69 -14.01 2.82
C TYR A 227 -42.59 -12.93 3.91
N ASP A 228 -43.70 -12.71 4.63
CA ASP A 228 -43.78 -11.82 5.81
C ASP A 228 -42.79 -12.23 6.90
N PHE A 229 -42.78 -13.51 7.26
CA PHE A 229 -41.93 -14.04 8.32
C PHE A 229 -40.44 -13.87 7.98
N ASN A 230 -40.04 -14.27 6.77
CA ASN A 230 -38.64 -14.26 6.37
C ASN A 230 -38.07 -12.82 6.29
N ILE A 231 -38.77 -11.87 5.65
CA ILE A 231 -38.29 -10.48 5.60
C ILE A 231 -38.24 -9.86 6.99
N THR A 232 -39.24 -10.11 7.84
CA THR A 232 -39.24 -9.59 9.22
C THR A 232 -38.11 -10.18 10.05
N ALA A 233 -37.72 -11.44 9.81
CA ALA A 233 -36.57 -12.07 10.45
C ALA A 233 -35.23 -11.47 9.99
N ILE A 234 -35.06 -11.17 8.70
CA ILE A 234 -33.82 -10.59 8.17
C ILE A 234 -33.67 -9.10 8.48
N GLN A 235 -34.76 -8.32 8.51
CA GLN A 235 -34.73 -6.90 8.90
C GLN A 235 -34.34 -6.70 10.38
N GLN A 236 -34.47 -7.72 11.22
CA GLN A 236 -33.89 -7.68 12.57
C GLN A 236 -32.36 -7.67 12.49
N LYS A 237 -31.72 -6.93 13.40
CA LYS A 237 -30.26 -6.81 13.49
C LYS A 237 -29.52 -8.15 13.36
N LYS A 238 -30.02 -9.20 14.00
CA LYS A 238 -29.42 -10.54 13.96
C LYS A 238 -29.36 -11.11 12.53
N GLY A 239 -30.41 -10.96 11.73
CA GLY A 239 -30.43 -11.45 10.35
C GLY A 239 -29.51 -10.66 9.42
N LEU A 240 -29.45 -9.33 9.59
CA LEU A 240 -28.46 -8.48 8.91
C LEU A 240 -27.01 -8.83 9.28
N ASP A 241 -26.76 -9.34 10.49
CA ASP A 241 -25.44 -9.79 10.95
C ASP A 241 -25.13 -11.23 10.47
N THR A 242 -26.13 -12.10 10.26
CA THR A 242 -25.93 -13.40 9.59
C THR A 242 -25.64 -13.22 8.10
N MET A 243 -26.44 -12.38 7.42
CA MET A 243 -26.27 -12.05 6.00
C MET A 243 -24.85 -11.52 5.71
N GLU A 244 -24.33 -10.63 6.55
CA GLU A 244 -22.96 -10.10 6.40
C GLU A 244 -21.90 -11.21 6.43
N LYS A 245 -22.04 -12.20 7.33
CA LYS A 245 -21.08 -13.30 7.44
C LYS A 245 -21.10 -14.20 6.21
N ILE A 246 -22.30 -14.53 5.72
CA ILE A 246 -22.45 -15.32 4.49
C ILE A 246 -21.91 -14.53 3.28
N ALA A 247 -22.11 -13.21 3.24
CA ALA A 247 -21.56 -12.36 2.18
C ALA A 247 -20.02 -12.22 2.25
N ALA A 248 -19.43 -12.24 3.46
CA ALA A 248 -17.98 -12.26 3.65
C ALA A 248 -17.32 -13.57 3.16
N GLU A 249 -18.09 -14.64 2.99
CA GLU A 249 -17.67 -15.94 2.44
C GLU A 249 -18.10 -16.10 0.95
N SER A 250 -18.58 -15.03 0.31
CA SER A 250 -19.08 -15.01 -1.07
C SER A 250 -18.04 -14.44 -2.07
N MET A 251 -18.47 -14.12 -3.30
CA MET A 251 -17.65 -13.44 -4.32
C MET A 251 -17.10 -12.06 -3.91
N LEU A 252 -17.54 -11.49 -2.77
CA LEU A 252 -16.95 -10.26 -2.23
C LEU A 252 -15.66 -10.51 -1.43
N CYS A 253 -15.28 -11.76 -1.18
CA CYS A 253 -14.03 -12.13 -0.51
C CYS A 253 -12.82 -11.89 -1.42
N VAL A 254 -11.85 -11.10 -0.96
CA VAL A 254 -10.60 -10.77 -1.67
C VAL A 254 -9.43 -10.79 -0.68
N ASP A 255 -8.24 -11.18 -1.11
CA ASP A 255 -6.99 -10.81 -0.42
C ASP A 255 -6.47 -9.51 -1.06
N LEU A 256 -6.61 -8.38 -0.36
CA LEU A 256 -6.22 -7.09 -0.92
C LEU A 256 -4.69 -6.95 -1.06
N GLN A 257 -3.89 -7.71 -0.31
CA GLN A 257 -2.43 -7.65 -0.42
C GLN A 257 -1.92 -8.42 -1.64
N GLU A 258 -2.54 -9.56 -1.95
CA GLU A 258 -2.21 -10.36 -3.14
C GLU A 258 -2.77 -9.72 -4.42
N ALA A 259 -4.01 -9.20 -4.39
CA ALA A 259 -4.67 -8.61 -5.55
C ALA A 259 -4.14 -7.23 -5.97
N ALA A 260 -3.46 -6.50 -5.09
CA ALA A 260 -3.01 -5.14 -5.38
C ALA A 260 -1.82 -5.09 -6.34
N ALA A 261 -1.99 -4.40 -7.48
CA ALA A 261 -0.88 -3.93 -8.31
C ALA A 261 -0.03 -2.91 -7.52
N HIS A 262 1.05 -3.38 -6.89
CA HIS A 262 1.96 -2.54 -6.09
C HIS A 262 2.67 -1.47 -6.93
N GLU A 263 2.70 -1.64 -8.25
CA GLU A 263 3.17 -0.68 -9.23
C GLU A 263 2.38 0.62 -9.17
N ILE A 264 1.08 0.56 -8.89
CA ILE A 264 0.17 1.70 -8.98
C ILE A 264 -0.01 2.38 -7.62
N LEU A 265 0.05 3.71 -7.67
CA LEU A 265 -0.10 4.62 -6.55
C LEU A 265 -1.29 5.54 -6.83
N THR A 266 -2.30 5.47 -5.98
CA THR A 266 -3.57 6.20 -6.13
C THR A 266 -3.63 7.43 -5.22
N PHE A 267 -4.39 8.44 -5.63
CA PHE A 267 -4.51 9.71 -4.94
C PHE A 267 -5.88 10.36 -5.23
N GLN A 268 -6.17 11.55 -4.70
CA GLN A 268 -7.53 12.12 -4.70
C GLN A 268 -8.10 12.35 -6.11
N ASN A 269 -7.27 12.80 -7.05
CA ASN A 269 -7.67 13.17 -8.41
C ASN A 269 -7.19 12.20 -9.51
N GLY A 270 -6.64 11.03 -9.15
CA GLY A 270 -6.21 10.02 -10.13
C GLY A 270 -5.28 8.95 -9.55
N GLY A 271 -4.47 8.36 -10.42
CA GLY A 271 -3.41 7.43 -10.04
C GLY A 271 -2.26 7.41 -11.04
N VAL A 272 -1.11 6.88 -10.65
CA VAL A 272 0.07 6.71 -11.51
C VAL A 272 0.65 5.32 -11.36
N ASP A 273 1.04 4.71 -12.48
CA ASP A 273 1.89 3.51 -12.50
C ASP A 273 3.35 3.95 -12.32
N CYS A 274 3.95 3.56 -11.19
CA CYS A 274 5.31 3.92 -10.82
C CYS A 274 6.40 3.09 -11.54
N VAL A 275 6.04 2.22 -12.49
CA VAL A 275 6.97 1.49 -13.36
C VAL A 275 6.91 2.01 -14.80
N THR A 276 5.73 2.40 -15.31
CA THR A 276 5.59 2.94 -16.67
C THR A 276 5.46 4.46 -16.75
N GLY A 277 5.12 5.13 -15.64
CA GLY A 277 4.82 6.56 -15.59
C GLY A 277 3.45 6.93 -16.18
N LYS A 278 2.61 5.94 -16.53
CA LYS A 278 1.26 6.18 -17.04
C LYS A 278 0.35 6.74 -15.94
N TYR A 279 -0.36 7.81 -16.25
CA TYR A 279 -1.50 8.29 -15.44
C TYR A 279 -2.80 7.55 -15.75
N TYR A 280 -3.61 7.42 -14.71
CA TYR A 280 -4.97 6.92 -14.76
C TYR A 280 -5.91 7.99 -14.25
N SER A 281 -6.89 8.35 -15.08
CA SER A 281 -8.03 9.14 -14.64
C SER A 281 -8.89 8.37 -13.64
N LEU A 282 -9.69 9.09 -12.84
CA LEU A 282 -10.65 8.45 -11.92
C LEU A 282 -11.59 7.45 -12.64
N GLU A 283 -11.99 7.74 -13.88
CA GLU A 283 -12.81 6.82 -14.68
C GLU A 283 -12.08 5.54 -15.11
N GLU A 284 -10.76 5.60 -15.34
CA GLU A 284 -9.96 4.40 -15.64
C GLU A 284 -9.72 3.56 -14.38
N LEU A 285 -9.53 4.19 -13.22
CA LEU A 285 -9.43 3.49 -11.94
C LEU A 285 -10.76 2.80 -11.58
N GLU A 286 -11.88 3.51 -11.69
CA GLU A 286 -13.23 2.97 -11.40
C GLU A 286 -13.58 1.76 -12.28
N ARG A 287 -13.16 1.75 -13.55
CA ARG A 287 -13.35 0.60 -14.46
C ARG A 287 -12.51 -0.63 -14.08
N ASN A 288 -11.39 -0.44 -13.39
CA ASN A 288 -10.41 -1.49 -13.06
C ASN A 288 -10.19 -1.65 -11.54
N LYS A 289 -11.18 -1.29 -10.72
CA LYS A 289 -11.16 -1.32 -9.25
C LYS A 289 -10.87 -2.69 -8.62
N GLU A 290 -10.92 -3.77 -9.39
CA GLU A 290 -10.50 -5.11 -8.98
C GLU A 290 -8.96 -5.26 -8.90
N MET A 291 -8.18 -4.38 -9.55
CA MET A 291 -6.71 -4.43 -9.62
C MET A 291 -5.97 -3.51 -8.63
N TYR A 292 -6.68 -2.58 -7.98
CA TYR A 292 -6.09 -1.47 -7.22
C TYR A 292 -6.76 -1.36 -5.85
N PRO A 293 -6.03 -1.40 -4.72
CA PRO A 293 -6.09 -0.20 -3.85
C PRO A 293 -4.94 0.11 -2.89
N VAL A 294 -4.04 -0.84 -2.56
CA VAL A 294 -3.39 -0.82 -1.22
C VAL A 294 -2.54 0.43 -0.96
N HIS A 295 -2.06 1.08 -2.02
CA HIS A 295 -1.27 2.30 -1.96
C HIS A 295 -2.12 3.51 -2.39
N TYR A 296 -2.72 4.18 -1.40
CA TYR A 296 -3.41 5.46 -1.54
C TYR A 296 -2.69 6.55 -0.75
N ILE A 297 -2.57 7.74 -1.34
CA ILE A 297 -2.06 8.95 -0.69
C ILE A 297 -3.14 10.03 -0.76
N ASP A 298 -3.48 10.60 0.40
CA ASP A 298 -4.50 11.64 0.54
C ASP A 298 -3.97 13.02 0.13
N ARG A 299 -3.66 13.17 -1.16
CA ARG A 299 -3.10 14.37 -1.79
C ARG A 299 -3.71 14.59 -3.17
N GLU A 300 -3.64 15.82 -3.66
CA GLU A 300 -3.91 16.13 -5.07
C GLU A 300 -2.61 16.20 -5.87
N TYR A 301 -2.61 15.67 -7.10
CA TYR A 301 -1.53 15.83 -8.05
C TYR A 301 -1.83 16.98 -9.04
N ASP A 302 -0.93 17.96 -9.15
CA ASP A 302 -0.89 18.92 -10.25
C ASP A 302 0.57 19.17 -10.68
N GLU A 303 0.87 18.90 -11.96
CA GLU A 303 2.19 19.11 -12.58
C GLU A 303 2.69 20.56 -12.47
N LYS A 304 1.78 21.53 -12.23
CA LYS A 304 2.09 22.96 -12.06
C LYS A 304 2.29 23.37 -10.60
N ASN A 305 2.00 22.49 -9.64
CA ASN A 305 2.10 22.78 -8.22
C ASN A 305 3.56 22.60 -7.74
N ILE A 306 4.30 23.71 -7.66
CA ILE A 306 5.73 23.74 -7.33
C ILE A 306 5.89 24.02 -5.82
N PRO A 307 6.61 23.18 -5.05
CA PRO A 307 6.79 23.38 -3.62
C PRO A 307 7.87 24.43 -3.35
N VAL A 308 7.48 25.69 -3.22
CA VAL A 308 8.37 26.86 -3.16
C VAL A 308 9.25 26.81 -1.91
N HIS A 309 8.67 26.53 -0.74
CA HIS A 309 9.41 26.43 0.52
C HIS A 309 10.25 25.16 0.59
N PHE A 310 9.85 24.05 -0.05
CA PHE A 310 10.70 22.88 -0.16
C PHE A 310 11.92 23.13 -1.06
N GLU A 311 11.78 23.83 -2.19
CA GLU A 311 12.92 24.22 -3.04
C GLU A 311 13.86 25.21 -2.33
N GLU A 312 13.31 26.16 -1.55
CA GLU A 312 14.06 27.05 -0.66
C GLU A 312 14.84 26.24 0.40
N HIS A 313 14.17 25.29 1.06
CA HIS A 313 14.75 24.39 2.05
C HIS A 313 15.88 23.53 1.45
N LEU A 314 15.66 22.88 0.30
CA LEU A 314 16.68 22.08 -0.38
C LEU A 314 17.90 22.93 -0.80
N ARG A 315 17.68 24.17 -1.26
CA ARG A 315 18.78 25.09 -1.57
C ARG A 315 19.61 25.40 -0.32
N ASN A 316 18.96 25.67 0.81
CA ASN A 316 19.63 25.99 2.05
C ASN A 316 20.44 24.79 2.58
N ILE A 317 19.81 23.63 2.78
CA ILE A 317 20.45 22.44 3.39
C ILE A 317 21.61 21.85 2.56
N PHE A 318 21.59 22.03 1.23
CA PHE A 318 22.65 21.56 0.33
C PHE A 318 23.68 22.64 -0.02
N THR A 319 23.51 23.88 0.46
CA THR A 319 24.57 24.89 0.41
C THR A 319 25.61 24.57 1.47
N ASP A 320 26.64 23.83 1.05
CA ASP A 320 27.86 23.57 1.83
C ASP A 320 28.43 24.90 2.37
N ASN A 321 28.37 25.09 3.69
CA ASN A 321 28.99 26.21 4.40
C ASN A 321 30.16 25.75 5.31
N THR A 322 30.48 24.45 5.31
CA THR A 322 31.47 23.82 6.20
C THR A 322 32.81 23.55 5.52
N THR A 323 32.84 23.33 4.20
CA THR A 323 34.09 23.14 3.45
C THR A 323 34.79 24.48 3.22
N GLU A 324 36.04 24.62 3.68
CA GLU A 324 36.88 25.79 3.43
C GLU A 324 37.28 25.94 1.95
N GLY A 325 37.68 27.15 1.54
CA GLY A 325 38.18 27.42 0.18
C GLY A 325 37.17 27.40 -0.97
N LEU A 326 35.92 26.96 -0.76
CA LEU A 326 34.88 27.04 -1.80
C LEU A 326 34.36 28.46 -1.98
N SER A 327 34.40 28.95 -3.23
CA SER A 327 33.71 30.18 -3.64
C SER A 327 32.19 30.04 -3.57
N GLU A 328 31.48 31.13 -3.30
CA GLU A 328 30.01 31.19 -3.26
C GLU A 328 29.35 30.58 -4.51
N ARG A 329 29.88 30.91 -5.70
CA ARG A 329 29.40 30.37 -6.98
C ARG A 329 29.49 28.84 -7.05
N GLU A 330 30.55 28.25 -6.50
CA GLU A 330 30.71 26.79 -6.47
C GLU A 330 29.81 26.15 -5.39
N ARG A 331 29.61 26.81 -4.23
CA ARG A 331 28.65 26.36 -3.21
C ARG A 331 27.22 26.28 -3.77
N LEU A 332 26.76 27.35 -4.43
CA LEU A 332 25.43 27.39 -5.07
C LEU A 332 25.28 26.32 -6.16
N ARG A 333 26.30 26.14 -7.01
CA ARG A 333 26.30 25.11 -8.06
C ARG A 333 26.26 23.69 -7.50
N ARG A 334 26.98 23.41 -6.41
CA ARG A 334 26.92 22.11 -5.72
C ARG A 334 25.55 21.87 -5.11
N ALA A 335 24.95 22.89 -4.49
CA ALA A 335 23.61 22.83 -3.91
C ALA A 335 22.54 22.53 -4.97
N GLU A 336 22.60 23.19 -6.13
CA GLU A 336 21.70 22.96 -7.26
C GLU A 336 21.81 21.52 -7.81
N ILE A 337 23.04 21.04 -8.04
CA ILE A 337 23.31 19.68 -8.52
C ILE A 337 22.81 18.64 -7.50
N LEU A 338 23.05 18.86 -6.20
CA LEU A 338 22.64 17.91 -5.16
C LEU A 338 21.11 17.94 -4.93
N SER A 339 20.47 19.12 -5.01
CA SER A 339 19.02 19.26 -5.00
C SER A 339 18.37 18.49 -6.15
N GLY A 340 18.84 18.68 -7.39
CA GLY A 340 18.35 17.93 -8.54
C GLY A 340 18.54 16.41 -8.40
N TYR A 341 19.69 15.97 -7.90
CA TYR A 341 19.93 14.55 -7.60
C TYR A 341 18.97 14.01 -6.52
N PHE A 342 18.77 14.75 -5.44
CA PHE A 342 17.92 14.34 -4.32
C PHE A 342 16.45 14.30 -4.71
N LYS A 343 15.94 15.29 -5.44
CA LYS A 343 14.56 15.28 -5.98
C LYS A 343 14.34 14.08 -6.92
N ARG A 344 15.30 13.78 -7.80
CA ARG A 344 15.26 12.57 -8.64
C ARG A 344 15.29 11.27 -7.82
N LEU A 345 16.04 11.23 -6.72
CA LEU A 345 16.08 10.11 -5.78
C LEU A 345 14.74 9.92 -5.07
N LEU A 346 14.04 11.00 -4.70
CA LEU A 346 12.67 10.95 -4.16
C LEU A 346 11.66 10.45 -5.19
N GLY A 347 11.80 10.84 -6.46
CA GLY A 347 11.02 10.26 -7.56
C GLY A 347 11.27 8.75 -7.74
N TYR A 348 12.54 8.33 -7.74
CA TYR A 348 12.89 6.90 -7.75
C TYR A 348 12.35 6.14 -6.52
N ALA A 349 12.28 6.80 -5.36
CA ALA A 349 11.73 6.24 -4.13
C ALA A 349 10.20 5.99 -4.19
N LEU A 350 9.50 6.44 -5.24
CA LEU A 350 8.12 6.04 -5.52
C LEU A 350 8.02 4.78 -6.38
N THR A 351 9.11 4.26 -6.96
CA THR A 351 9.08 2.97 -7.67
C THR A 351 8.90 1.82 -6.66
N PRO A 352 8.15 0.75 -6.98
CA PRO A 352 8.03 -0.41 -6.10
C PRO A 352 9.35 -1.19 -6.07
N GLY A 353 9.92 -1.35 -4.88
CA GLY A 353 11.15 -2.11 -4.67
C GLY A 353 12.40 -1.28 -4.92
N ASN A 354 13.50 -1.96 -5.21
CA ASN A 354 14.82 -1.33 -5.25
C ASN A 354 15.71 -1.89 -6.37
N ALA A 355 15.27 -1.71 -7.62
CA ALA A 355 15.97 -2.25 -8.80
C ALA A 355 17.47 -1.86 -8.86
N ARG A 356 17.83 -0.67 -8.37
CA ARG A 356 19.21 -0.16 -8.34
C ARG A 356 20.04 -0.66 -7.15
N ASN A 357 19.45 -1.45 -6.26
CA ASN A 357 20.09 -2.01 -5.07
C ASN A 357 20.66 -0.94 -4.12
N LEU A 358 19.97 0.18 -3.92
CA LEU A 358 20.51 1.33 -3.18
C LEU A 358 20.22 1.26 -1.68
N PHE A 359 21.15 1.78 -0.87
CA PHE A 359 20.95 2.07 0.55
C PHE A 359 21.43 3.50 0.81
N VAL A 360 20.50 4.40 1.12
CA VAL A 360 20.77 5.83 1.18
C VAL A 360 21.12 6.25 2.60
N PHE A 361 22.26 6.88 2.80
CA PHE A 361 22.62 7.54 4.05
C PHE A 361 22.52 9.06 3.90
N LEU A 362 21.66 9.67 4.71
CA LEU A 362 21.62 11.12 4.91
C LEU A 362 22.60 11.47 6.03
N TRP A 363 23.75 12.05 5.69
CA TRP A 363 24.84 12.32 6.63
C TRP A 363 25.03 13.82 6.88
N GLY A 364 25.45 14.19 8.09
CA GLY A 364 25.87 15.56 8.44
C GLY A 364 25.90 15.76 9.96
N ALA A 365 26.72 16.68 10.47
CA ALA A 365 27.14 16.79 11.89
C ALA A 365 26.06 17.20 12.94
N GLY A 366 24.78 17.08 12.62
CA GLY A 366 23.66 17.53 13.46
C GLY A 366 23.27 18.99 13.16
N ALA A 367 22.03 19.38 13.45
CA ALA A 367 21.49 20.72 13.12
C ALA A 367 21.51 21.12 11.62
N ASN A 368 21.53 20.15 10.69
CA ASN A 368 21.64 20.38 9.23
C ASN A 368 20.33 20.15 8.44
N GLY A 369 19.16 20.28 9.06
CA GLY A 369 17.86 20.12 8.38
C GLY A 369 17.44 18.69 7.96
N LYS A 370 18.22 17.65 8.28
CA LYS A 370 17.92 16.25 7.93
C LYS A 370 16.52 15.80 8.39
N SER A 371 16.20 15.98 9.67
CA SER A 371 14.91 15.58 10.24
C SER A 371 13.75 16.34 9.59
N THR A 372 13.86 17.67 9.48
CA THR A 372 12.89 18.55 8.79
C THR A 372 12.59 18.08 7.36
N THR A 373 13.62 17.66 6.62
CA THR A 373 13.47 17.12 5.25
C THR A 373 12.68 15.82 5.24
N ILE A 374 13.02 14.88 6.13
CA ILE A 374 12.34 13.60 6.24
C ILE A 374 10.89 13.78 6.72
N ASP A 375 10.64 14.69 7.66
CA ASP A 375 9.31 14.92 8.20
C ASP A 375 8.39 15.63 7.18
N ALA A 376 8.94 16.48 6.30
CA ALA A 376 8.25 16.99 5.12
C ALA A 376 7.89 15.88 4.13
N ILE A 377 8.80 14.94 3.84
CA ILE A 377 8.52 13.77 2.99
C ILE A 377 7.45 12.87 3.62
N LYS A 378 7.51 12.63 4.94
CA LYS A 378 6.44 11.91 5.68
C LYS A 378 5.10 12.62 5.62
N ALA A 379 5.07 13.95 5.67
CA ALA A 379 3.84 14.72 5.52
C ALA A 379 3.28 14.64 4.09
N ALA A 380 4.14 14.56 3.07
CA ALA A 380 3.73 14.40 1.68
C ALA A 380 3.17 12.99 1.38
N ILE A 381 3.86 11.94 1.82
CA ILE A 381 3.55 10.53 1.48
C ILE A 381 3.39 9.61 2.71
N PRO A 382 2.51 9.92 3.68
CA PRO A 382 2.48 9.28 5.00
C PRO A 382 2.19 7.78 4.98
N SER A 383 1.44 7.30 3.98
CA SER A 383 1.15 5.89 3.75
C SER A 383 2.34 5.13 3.14
N GLU A 384 3.27 5.78 2.45
CA GLU A 384 4.34 5.11 1.69
C GLU A 384 5.70 5.09 2.41
N ILE A 385 5.78 5.60 3.64
CA ILE A 385 7.00 5.64 4.45
C ILE A 385 6.82 5.02 5.84
N ALA A 386 7.62 4.00 6.15
CA ALA A 386 7.70 3.42 7.49
C ALA A 386 8.94 3.94 8.24
N THR A 387 8.80 4.32 9.50
CA THR A 387 9.95 4.57 10.39
C THR A 387 10.27 3.30 11.18
N VAL A 388 11.52 2.83 11.10
CA VAL A 388 12.01 1.59 11.71
C VAL A 388 13.16 1.91 12.68
N ASN A 389 13.32 1.10 13.72
CA ASN A 389 14.39 1.31 14.69
C ASN A 389 15.75 1.00 14.08
N SER A 390 16.73 1.91 14.19
CA SER A 390 18.08 1.71 13.66
C SER A 390 18.80 0.45 14.19
N LYS A 391 18.37 -0.07 15.36
CA LYS A 391 18.87 -1.35 15.89
C LYS A 391 18.53 -2.57 15.04
N GLU A 392 17.51 -2.51 14.17
CA GLU A 392 17.16 -3.60 13.25
C GLU A 392 18.18 -3.74 12.09
N LEU A 393 19.08 -2.76 11.92
CA LEU A 393 20.25 -2.84 11.02
C LEU A 393 21.52 -3.41 11.69
N PHE A 394 21.53 -3.56 13.01
CA PHE A 394 22.73 -3.97 13.74
C PHE A 394 22.85 -5.50 13.85
N THR A 395 24.09 -5.99 13.86
CA THR A 395 24.37 -7.42 14.11
C THR A 395 23.91 -7.80 15.52
N THR A 396 22.90 -8.67 15.61
CA THR A 396 22.38 -9.19 16.88
C THR A 396 22.92 -10.62 17.13
N GLN A 397 23.22 -10.95 18.39
CA GLN A 397 23.65 -12.32 18.77
C GLN A 397 22.50 -13.34 18.82
N GLN A 398 21.27 -12.92 18.50
CA GLN A 398 20.07 -13.74 18.55
C GLN A 398 19.19 -13.39 17.36
N GLU A 399 18.69 -14.41 16.65
CA GLU A 399 17.63 -14.29 15.64
C GLU A 399 16.31 -13.84 16.31
N LYS A 400 16.22 -12.55 16.64
CA LYS A 400 14.97 -11.96 17.13
C LYS A 400 14.11 -11.55 15.94
N PRO A 401 12.78 -11.76 16.00
CA PRO A 401 11.88 -11.19 15.00
C PRO A 401 12.09 -9.67 14.90
N THR A 402 11.93 -9.13 13.70
CA THR A 402 12.06 -7.70 13.36
C THR A 402 10.74 -7.16 12.81
N PRO A 403 9.69 -6.98 13.66
CA PRO A 403 8.34 -6.67 13.19
C PRO A 403 8.23 -5.26 12.60
N GLY A 404 9.09 -4.34 13.05
CA GLY A 404 9.16 -2.97 12.53
C GLY A 404 9.65 -2.99 11.09
N LEU A 405 10.79 -3.65 10.85
CA LEU A 405 11.36 -3.86 9.52
C LEU A 405 10.38 -4.57 8.59
N PHE A 406 9.81 -5.69 9.02
CA PHE A 406 8.88 -6.49 8.22
C PHE A 406 7.64 -5.70 7.78
N LYS A 407 7.04 -4.92 8.69
CA LYS A 407 5.93 -3.99 8.35
C LYS A 407 6.39 -2.88 7.39
N GLY A 408 7.66 -2.48 7.46
CA GLY A 408 8.24 -1.47 6.57
C GLY A 408 8.44 -1.93 5.12
N LEU A 409 8.70 -3.23 4.90
CA LEU A 409 8.95 -3.77 3.55
C LEU A 409 7.79 -3.59 2.57
N THR A 410 6.55 -3.48 3.06
CA THR A 410 5.37 -3.20 2.21
C THR A 410 5.22 -1.74 1.81
N ARG A 411 6.14 -0.86 2.24
CA ARG A 411 6.15 0.58 1.96
C ARG A 411 7.29 0.92 1.02
N ARG A 412 7.13 1.99 0.22
CA ARG A 412 8.13 2.41 -0.77
C ARG A 412 9.38 3.01 -0.13
N ILE A 413 9.29 3.55 1.08
CA ILE A 413 10.44 4.02 1.86
C ILE A 413 10.46 3.37 3.24
N VAL A 414 11.62 2.83 3.62
CA VAL A 414 11.92 2.47 5.02
C VAL A 414 12.96 3.44 5.56
N TYR A 415 12.56 4.24 6.54
CA TYR A 415 13.40 5.24 7.19
C TYR A 415 13.94 4.74 8.53
N PHE A 416 15.26 4.66 8.66
CA PHE A 416 15.95 4.38 9.91
C PHE A 416 16.38 5.69 10.57
N ALA A 417 15.69 6.03 11.67
CA ALA A 417 15.99 7.21 12.45
C ALA A 417 17.26 7.02 13.31
N GLU A 418 18.08 8.07 13.38
CA GLU A 418 19.19 8.25 14.33
C GLU A 418 20.09 7.01 14.50
N MET A 419 20.94 6.77 13.51
CA MET A 419 22.02 5.77 13.61
C MET A 419 23.18 6.29 14.48
N SER A 420 22.93 6.47 15.79
CA SER A 420 23.96 6.91 16.73
C SER A 420 24.98 5.80 17.02
N GLY A 421 26.19 5.94 16.45
CA GLY A 421 27.36 5.16 16.81
C GLY A 421 27.95 5.59 18.17
N THR A 422 27.13 5.66 19.23
CA THR A 422 27.58 6.10 20.55
C THR A 422 28.42 5.03 21.24
N LYS A 423 29.68 5.37 21.49
CA LYS A 423 30.62 4.62 22.33
C LYS A 423 30.10 4.55 23.77
N GLY A 424 29.29 3.54 24.08
CA GLY A 424 28.75 3.32 25.42
C GLY A 424 27.49 2.46 25.41
N PHE A 425 27.63 1.17 25.69
CA PHE A 425 26.56 0.22 26.07
C PHE A 425 25.27 0.12 25.20
N GLY A 426 25.23 0.69 23.99
CA GLY A 426 24.03 0.60 23.13
C GLY A 426 24.23 0.69 21.60
N GLY A 427 25.34 1.24 21.11
CA GLY A 427 25.64 1.30 19.67
C GLY A 427 26.15 -0.04 19.14
N GLY A 428 25.38 -0.68 18.25
CA GLY A 428 25.78 -1.91 17.55
C GLY A 428 26.63 -1.63 16.32
N LYS A 429 27.29 -2.67 15.80
CA LYS A 429 27.88 -2.63 14.45
C LYS A 429 26.78 -2.89 13.41
N VAL A 430 26.88 -2.24 12.26
CA VAL A 430 25.94 -2.42 11.14
C VAL A 430 26.23 -3.72 10.43
N SER A 431 25.20 -4.56 10.26
CA SER A 431 25.33 -5.82 9.51
C SER A 431 25.47 -5.54 8.03
N ALA A 432 26.64 -5.86 7.46
CA ALA A 432 26.88 -5.80 6.02
C ALA A 432 25.91 -6.70 5.23
N GLU A 433 25.42 -7.78 5.86
CA GLU A 433 24.43 -8.70 5.30
C GLU A 433 23.03 -8.09 5.28
N ASN A 434 22.56 -7.52 6.41
CA ASN A 434 21.22 -6.89 6.49
C ASN A 434 21.08 -5.76 5.46
N LEU A 435 22.14 -4.97 5.24
CA LEU A 435 22.15 -3.93 4.21
C LEU A 435 22.03 -4.51 2.79
N LYS A 436 22.72 -5.62 2.50
CA LYS A 436 22.63 -6.32 1.20
C LYS A 436 21.23 -6.90 0.98
N VAL A 437 20.64 -7.50 2.01
CA VAL A 437 19.28 -8.05 1.99
C VAL A 437 18.26 -6.95 1.71
N LEU A 438 18.23 -5.91 2.56
CA LEU A 438 17.23 -4.83 2.45
C LEU A 438 17.33 -4.01 1.17
N SER A 439 18.53 -3.83 0.64
CA SER A 439 18.70 -3.11 -0.62
C SER A 439 18.44 -3.96 -1.86
N GLY A 440 18.66 -5.28 -1.82
CA GLY A 440 18.75 -6.09 -3.05
C GLY A 440 17.84 -7.31 -3.18
N GLU A 441 17.28 -7.84 -2.08
CA GLU A 441 16.36 -8.97 -2.17
C GLU A 441 14.95 -8.49 -2.51
N LYS A 442 14.28 -9.20 -3.43
CA LYS A 442 12.89 -8.91 -3.82
C LYS A 442 11.89 -9.31 -2.75
N GLU A 443 12.24 -10.28 -1.93
CA GLU A 443 11.42 -10.81 -0.85
C GLU A 443 12.32 -11.07 0.35
N VAL A 444 11.81 -10.83 1.56
CA VAL A 444 12.54 -11.08 2.80
C VAL A 444 11.71 -12.02 3.66
N ASN A 445 12.34 -13.11 4.10
CA ASN A 445 11.74 -14.06 5.05
C ASN A 445 12.02 -13.59 6.48
N THR A 446 11.00 -13.58 7.33
CA THR A 446 11.19 -13.37 8.77
C THR A 446 10.62 -14.53 9.57
N ARG A 447 11.32 -14.91 10.64
CA ARG A 447 10.81 -15.86 11.63
C ARG A 447 9.86 -15.12 12.56
N THR A 448 8.62 -15.58 12.66
CA THR A 448 7.68 -15.02 13.65
C THR A 448 7.67 -15.86 14.92
N LEU A 449 7.49 -15.21 16.07
CA LEU A 449 7.51 -15.89 17.38
C LEU A 449 6.36 -16.92 17.45
N ASN A 450 6.73 -18.20 17.54
CA ASN A 450 5.83 -19.36 17.64
C ASN A 450 4.89 -19.58 16.45
N ARG A 451 5.30 -19.24 15.22
CA ARG A 451 4.57 -19.52 13.97
C ARG A 451 5.55 -19.85 12.84
N GLU A 452 5.02 -20.25 11.69
CA GLU A 452 5.77 -20.51 10.46
C GLU A 452 6.48 -19.22 9.95
N ASP A 453 7.56 -19.42 9.18
CA ASP A 453 8.33 -18.32 8.58
C ASP A 453 7.46 -17.61 7.54
N VAL A 454 7.45 -16.27 7.56
CA VAL A 454 6.60 -15.45 6.66
C VAL A 454 7.48 -14.70 5.67
N THR A 455 7.16 -14.83 4.38
CA THR A 455 7.79 -14.11 3.26
C THR A 455 7.05 -12.81 2.99
N GLN A 456 7.77 -11.70 2.82
CA GLN A 456 7.19 -10.41 2.42
C GLN A 456 7.94 -9.82 1.23
N LYS A 457 7.20 -9.37 0.21
CA LYS A 457 7.73 -8.55 -0.88
C LYS A 457 8.42 -7.30 -0.32
N ASN A 458 9.64 -7.04 -0.78
CA ASN A 458 10.41 -5.86 -0.47
C ASN A 458 10.13 -4.76 -1.50
N LEU A 459 9.24 -3.85 -1.14
CA LEU A 459 8.86 -2.69 -1.95
C LEU A 459 9.71 -1.45 -1.64
N CYS A 460 10.70 -1.52 -0.74
CA CYS A 460 11.29 -0.33 -0.15
C CYS A 460 12.66 0.10 -0.71
N LEU A 461 12.84 1.42 -0.83
CA LEU A 461 14.14 2.06 -0.75
C LEU A 461 14.48 2.32 0.74
N PRO A 462 15.53 1.68 1.30
CA PRO A 462 15.98 1.96 2.65
C PRO A 462 16.81 3.26 2.69
N ILE A 463 16.43 4.15 3.62
CA ILE A 463 17.06 5.44 3.90
C ILE A 463 17.40 5.51 5.39
N ALA A 464 18.63 5.86 5.75
CA ALA A 464 19.07 6.05 7.14
C ALA A 464 19.62 7.45 7.37
N ALA A 465 19.22 8.10 8.46
CA ALA A 465 19.85 9.35 8.91
C ALA A 465 20.93 9.06 9.95
N THR A 466 22.12 9.65 9.75
CA THR A 466 23.24 9.54 10.69
C THR A 466 24.00 10.86 10.84
N ASN A 467 24.63 11.04 11.99
CA ASN A 467 25.58 12.13 12.24
C ASN A 467 27.04 11.63 12.16
N ASN A 468 27.29 10.37 12.53
CA ASN A 468 28.61 9.76 12.57
C ASN A 468 28.78 8.74 11.43
N PHE A 469 30.01 8.35 11.12
CA PHE A 469 30.24 7.28 10.16
C PHE A 469 29.86 5.90 10.76
N PRO A 470 29.11 5.05 10.03
CA PRO A 470 28.69 3.75 10.53
C PRO A 470 29.87 2.79 10.70
N SER A 471 29.91 2.10 11.84
CA SER A 471 30.86 0.99 12.04
C SER A 471 30.24 -0.31 11.54
N PHE A 472 30.69 -0.78 10.37
CA PHE A 472 30.29 -2.09 9.83
C PHE A 472 30.89 -3.25 10.63
N ASP A 473 30.18 -4.38 10.65
CA ASP A 473 30.60 -5.62 11.30
C ASP A 473 31.84 -6.26 10.66
N ALA A 474 31.83 -6.34 9.34
CA ALA A 474 32.95 -6.72 8.47
C ALA A 474 33.49 -5.52 7.66
N GLU A 475 34.58 -5.73 6.93
CA GLU A 475 35.11 -4.75 5.97
C GLU A 475 34.17 -4.63 4.76
N PRO A 476 33.72 -3.43 4.37
CA PRO A 476 32.82 -3.25 3.23
C PRO A 476 33.42 -3.73 1.91
N ASP A 477 32.91 -4.84 1.38
CA ASP A 477 33.30 -5.34 0.07
C ASP A 477 32.78 -4.45 -1.07
N LYS A 478 33.32 -4.65 -2.29
CA LYS A 478 32.86 -3.92 -3.49
C LYS A 478 31.36 -4.09 -3.77
N ALA A 479 30.75 -5.19 -3.30
CA ALA A 479 29.34 -5.48 -3.49
C ALA A 479 28.43 -4.71 -2.51
N LEU A 480 28.92 -4.34 -1.32
CA LEU A 480 28.27 -3.41 -0.40
C LEU A 480 28.53 -1.96 -0.80
N LEU A 481 29.77 -1.61 -1.14
CA LEU A 481 30.18 -0.26 -1.54
C LEU A 481 29.33 0.33 -2.68
N ARG A 482 28.97 -0.48 -3.68
CA ARG A 482 28.13 -0.06 -4.82
C ARG A 482 26.65 0.19 -4.47
N ARG A 483 26.19 -0.32 -3.31
CA ARG A 483 24.80 -0.17 -2.83
C ARG A 483 24.65 1.08 -1.99
N ILE A 484 25.65 1.37 -1.17
CA ILE A 484 25.70 2.56 -0.34
C ILE A 484 25.69 3.81 -1.24
N ILE A 485 24.86 4.78 -0.87
CA ILE A 485 24.84 6.14 -1.42
C ILE A 485 24.88 7.10 -0.24
N THR A 486 25.82 8.04 -0.22
CA THR A 486 25.89 9.07 0.82
C THR A 486 25.42 10.41 0.26
N THR A 487 24.34 10.95 0.82
CA THR A 487 23.82 12.30 0.54
C THR A 487 24.26 13.22 1.68
N PRO A 488 25.21 14.14 1.44
CA PRO A 488 25.78 14.97 2.50
C PRO A 488 24.96 16.26 2.71
N PHE A 489 24.52 16.50 3.93
CA PHE A 489 23.86 17.72 4.38
C PHE A 489 24.94 18.58 5.03
N MET A 490 25.63 19.37 4.21
CA MET A 490 26.85 20.12 4.58
C MET A 490 26.57 21.53 5.11
N HIS A 491 25.30 21.91 5.25
CA HIS A 491 24.88 23.18 5.82
C HIS A 491 24.65 23.07 7.32
N GLU A 492 25.47 23.74 8.13
CA GLU A 492 25.27 23.89 9.57
C GLU A 492 24.46 25.16 9.85
N PHE A 493 23.26 25.02 10.42
CA PHE A 493 22.40 26.16 10.77
C PHE A 493 22.76 26.72 12.15
N THR A 494 23.18 27.99 12.20
CA THR A 494 23.31 28.73 13.47
C THR A 494 21.93 29.03 14.07
N ASP A 495 21.85 29.33 15.37
CA ASP A 495 20.58 29.69 16.01
C ASP A 495 19.93 30.96 15.42
N ALA A 496 20.71 31.83 14.76
CA ALA A 496 20.20 33.02 14.08
C ALA A 496 19.59 32.71 12.70
N ASP A 497 20.10 31.68 12.01
CA ASP A 497 19.63 31.25 10.68
C ASP A 497 18.46 30.24 10.76
N ARG A 498 18.19 29.70 11.96
CA ARG A 498 17.11 28.72 12.19
C ARG A 498 15.74 29.37 12.14
N ARG A 499 15.13 29.31 10.96
CA ARG A 499 13.74 29.66 10.73
C ARG A 499 12.78 28.64 11.38
N THR A 500 12.08 29.07 12.43
CA THR A 500 11.25 28.19 13.28
C THR A 500 9.95 27.70 12.63
N ASP A 501 9.40 28.44 11.66
CA ASP A 501 8.16 28.10 10.95
C ASP A 501 8.34 27.13 9.76
N MET A 502 9.58 26.75 9.41
CA MET A 502 9.83 25.88 8.25
C MET A 502 9.08 24.54 8.30
N GLY A 503 8.99 23.90 9.47
CA GLY A 503 8.27 22.62 9.61
C GLY A 503 6.79 22.76 9.22
N ASP A 504 6.13 23.81 9.68
CA ASP A 504 4.71 24.08 9.39
C ASP A 504 4.49 24.47 7.92
N LEU A 505 5.43 25.21 7.31
CA LEU A 505 5.37 25.56 5.90
C LEU A 505 5.50 24.33 5.00
N LEU A 506 6.49 23.47 5.26
CA LEU A 506 6.69 22.25 4.47
C LEU A 506 5.54 21.25 4.66
N ALA A 507 4.94 21.18 5.86
CA ALA A 507 3.76 20.36 6.09
C ALA A 507 2.52 20.86 5.29
N ARG A 508 2.40 22.18 5.07
CA ARG A 508 1.36 22.78 4.22
C ARG A 508 1.61 22.59 2.72
N GLU A 509 2.86 22.46 2.30
CA GLU A 509 3.23 22.14 0.90
C GLU A 509 3.09 20.64 0.55
N GLY A 510 2.38 19.83 1.35
CA GLY A 510 2.27 18.38 1.13
C GLY A 510 1.88 17.96 -0.29
N ASP A 511 0.88 18.61 -0.89
CA ASP A 511 0.43 18.34 -2.28
C ASP A 511 1.48 18.75 -3.33
N ALA A 512 2.21 19.84 -3.07
CA ALA A 512 3.23 20.35 -3.97
C ALA A 512 4.51 19.48 -3.92
N ILE A 513 4.89 19.03 -2.73
CA ILE A 513 5.99 18.08 -2.53
C ILE A 513 5.63 16.74 -3.19
N PHE A 514 4.41 16.24 -2.99
CA PHE A 514 3.91 15.04 -3.65
C PHE A 514 3.91 15.17 -5.18
N SER A 515 3.44 16.30 -5.71
CA SER A 515 3.41 16.58 -7.15
C SER A 515 4.82 16.66 -7.77
N MET A 516 5.77 17.26 -7.05
CA MET A 516 7.19 17.26 -7.42
C MET A 516 7.79 15.84 -7.41
N MET A 517 7.47 15.01 -6.42
CA MET A 517 7.92 13.61 -6.38
C MET A 517 7.39 12.78 -7.56
N ILE A 518 6.11 12.93 -7.93
CA ILE A 518 5.54 12.26 -9.11
C ILE A 518 6.18 12.78 -10.42
N THR A 519 6.44 14.08 -10.51
CA THR A 519 7.11 14.68 -11.67
C THR A 519 8.54 14.13 -11.84
N GLU A 520 9.27 13.98 -10.75
CA GLU A 520 10.62 13.40 -10.75
C GLU A 520 10.63 11.88 -10.95
N LEU A 521 9.59 11.17 -10.52
CA LEU A 521 9.36 9.75 -10.85
C LEU A 521 9.22 9.59 -12.38
N ARG A 522 8.39 10.42 -13.03
CA ARG A 522 8.28 10.40 -14.49
C ARG A 522 9.59 10.76 -15.17
N ALA A 523 10.29 11.78 -14.69
CA ALA A 523 11.60 12.17 -15.24
C ALA A 523 12.69 11.10 -15.01
N TYR A 524 12.59 10.29 -13.93
CA TYR A 524 13.39 9.08 -13.72
C TYR A 524 13.10 8.03 -14.79
N LEU A 525 11.84 7.63 -14.96
CA LEU A 525 11.42 6.58 -15.90
C LEU A 525 11.72 6.97 -17.37
N ASP A 526 11.45 8.22 -17.74
CA ASP A 526 11.77 8.77 -19.06
C ASP A 526 13.28 8.63 -19.37
N ALA A 527 14.13 8.96 -18.40
CA ALA A 527 15.57 8.87 -18.57
C ALA A 527 16.07 7.42 -18.50
N GLU A 528 15.43 6.54 -17.72
CA GLU A 528 15.74 5.10 -17.69
C GLU A 528 15.53 4.46 -19.08
N ILE A 529 14.41 4.79 -19.73
CA ILE A 529 14.05 4.33 -21.08
C ILE A 529 14.96 4.97 -22.13
N LYS A 530 15.11 6.30 -22.12
CA LYS A 530 15.82 7.06 -23.17
C LYS A 530 17.34 6.92 -23.12
N GLN A 531 17.91 6.59 -21.95
CA GLN A 531 19.36 6.59 -21.72
C GLN A 531 19.92 5.21 -21.32
N HIS A 532 19.18 4.12 -21.59
CA HIS A 532 19.60 2.75 -21.33
C HIS A 532 20.04 2.48 -19.87
N GLY A 533 19.22 2.90 -18.89
CA GLY A 533 19.46 2.59 -17.47
C GLY A 533 20.21 3.66 -16.66
N SER A 534 20.20 4.93 -17.09
CA SER A 534 20.73 6.06 -16.30
C SER A 534 19.66 7.06 -15.82
N GLY A 535 18.46 6.58 -15.51
CA GLY A 535 17.33 7.39 -15.03
C GLY A 535 17.60 8.14 -13.72
N LEU A 536 18.41 7.54 -12.83
CA LEU A 536 18.99 8.22 -11.68
C LEU A 536 20.39 8.74 -12.09
N PRO A 537 20.65 10.07 -12.05
CA PRO A 537 21.96 10.63 -12.34
C PRO A 537 23.06 10.01 -11.49
N GLY A 538 24.27 9.91 -12.03
CA GLY A 538 25.42 9.44 -11.25
C GLY A 538 25.67 10.37 -10.06
N LEU A 539 25.82 9.79 -8.86
CA LEU A 539 26.07 10.54 -7.62
C LEU A 539 27.20 11.57 -7.83
N PRO A 540 27.03 12.86 -7.48
CA PRO A 540 28.01 13.90 -7.79
C PRO A 540 29.43 13.59 -7.26
N ALA A 541 30.47 14.07 -7.95
CA ALA A 541 31.85 13.72 -7.61
C ALA A 541 32.22 14.02 -6.15
N PHE A 542 31.87 15.22 -5.66
CA PHE A 542 32.06 15.64 -4.27
C PHE A 542 31.29 14.76 -3.25
N CYS A 543 30.15 14.19 -3.64
CA CYS A 543 29.43 13.21 -2.82
C CYS A 543 30.11 11.83 -2.84
N ARG A 544 30.75 11.41 -3.95
CA ARG A 544 31.53 10.16 -4.02
C ARG A 544 32.82 10.23 -3.19
N GLU A 545 33.47 11.39 -3.14
CA GLU A 545 34.60 11.66 -2.24
C GLU A 545 34.15 11.48 -0.78
N LYS A 546 33.08 12.16 -0.38
CA LYS A 546 32.49 12.03 0.97
C LYS A 546 31.96 10.63 1.27
N GLN A 547 31.43 9.89 0.30
CA GLN A 547 31.07 8.49 0.44
C GLN A 547 32.30 7.59 0.68
N THR A 548 33.42 7.88 0.02
CA THR A 548 34.67 7.11 0.19
C THR A 548 35.23 7.30 1.60
N GLU A 549 35.22 8.54 2.11
CA GLU A 549 35.49 8.86 3.51
C GLU A 549 34.51 8.14 4.47
N PHE A 550 33.20 8.25 4.20
CA PHE A 550 32.11 7.69 5.00
C PHE A 550 32.19 6.17 5.20
N VAL A 551 32.57 5.41 4.17
CA VAL A 551 32.66 3.95 4.26
C VAL A 551 34.01 3.46 4.79
N SER A 552 35.08 4.25 4.69
CA SER A 552 36.43 3.81 5.06
C SER A 552 36.76 3.98 6.55
N GLY A 553 36.20 5.01 7.20
CA GLY A 553 36.09 5.10 8.65
C GLY A 553 36.90 6.21 9.34
N ASP A 554 36.32 6.71 10.43
CA ASP A 554 36.57 8.01 11.08
C ASP A 554 38.04 8.40 11.35
N ALA A 555 38.83 7.54 11.98
CA ALA A 555 40.08 7.99 12.61
C ALA A 555 41.24 8.18 11.63
N GLN A 556 41.47 7.22 10.73
CA GLN A 556 42.61 7.26 9.82
C GLN A 556 42.45 8.34 8.74
N HIS A 557 41.22 8.58 8.26
CA HIS A 557 40.95 9.62 7.26
C HIS A 557 41.04 11.01 7.88
N ALA A 558 40.48 11.22 9.08
CA ALA A 558 40.63 12.48 9.81
C ALA A 558 42.11 12.80 10.08
N PHE A 559 42.91 11.83 10.52
CA PHE A 559 44.35 12.02 10.70
C PHE A 559 45.08 12.42 9.40
N VAL A 560 44.81 11.70 8.29
CA VAL A 560 45.43 12.00 6.99
C VAL A 560 45.03 13.39 6.49
N ALA A 561 43.75 13.76 6.59
CA ALA A 561 43.26 15.06 6.17
C ALA A 561 43.80 16.22 7.03
N GLU A 562 43.93 16.00 8.34
CA GLU A 562 44.35 17.03 9.31
C GLU A 562 45.87 17.24 9.31
N LYS A 563 46.67 16.18 9.29
CA LYS A 563 48.11 16.26 9.53
C LYS A 563 48.98 16.16 8.27
N LEU A 564 48.43 15.78 7.12
CA LEU A 564 49.19 15.65 5.88
C LEU A 564 48.71 16.62 4.79
N GLU A 565 49.66 17.04 3.96
CA GLU A 565 49.45 17.77 2.72
C GLU A 565 50.27 17.16 1.57
N HIS A 566 49.82 17.38 0.33
CA HIS A 566 50.57 16.95 -0.85
C HIS A 566 51.82 17.83 -1.04
N PRO A 567 52.98 17.24 -1.40
CA PRO A 567 54.17 18.00 -1.74
C PRO A 567 53.96 18.81 -3.03
N GLU A 568 54.69 19.92 -3.18
CA GLU A 568 54.59 20.78 -4.36
C GLU A 568 55.16 20.10 -5.62
N GLU A 569 54.79 20.59 -6.80
CA GLU A 569 55.15 19.95 -8.06
C GLU A 569 56.67 20.03 -8.32
N GLY A 570 57.35 18.87 -8.17
CA GLY A 570 58.80 18.74 -8.26
C GLY A 570 59.50 18.44 -6.93
N GLU A 571 58.78 18.46 -5.80
CA GLU A 571 59.33 18.12 -4.50
C GLU A 571 59.34 16.61 -4.20
N ASP A 572 60.46 16.12 -3.66
CA ASP A 572 60.65 14.72 -3.25
C ASP A 572 60.60 14.55 -1.72
N VAL A 573 59.53 15.05 -1.09
CA VAL A 573 59.29 14.88 0.35
C VAL A 573 58.68 13.51 0.61
N ARG A 574 59.39 12.67 1.39
CA ARG A 574 59.00 11.29 1.70
C ARG A 574 58.81 11.12 3.20
N ILE A 575 57.64 10.64 3.61
CA ILE A 575 57.38 10.24 5.00
C ILE A 575 57.27 8.71 5.03
N TYR A 576 58.04 8.06 5.91
CA TYR A 576 58.01 6.61 6.06
C TYR A 576 56.74 6.16 6.77
N PHE A 577 56.20 5.00 6.37
CA PHE A 577 54.96 4.49 6.95
C PHE A 577 55.07 4.15 8.45
N ASP A 578 56.28 3.82 8.92
CA ASP A 578 56.55 3.65 10.36
C ASP A 578 56.32 4.96 11.13
N GLU A 579 56.85 6.09 10.64
CA GLU A 579 56.62 7.41 11.23
C GLU A 579 55.14 7.81 11.18
N MET A 580 54.43 7.50 10.09
CA MET A 580 52.99 7.77 9.98
C MET A 580 52.17 7.02 11.03
N LYS A 581 52.48 5.76 11.32
CA LYS A 581 51.80 4.98 12.37
C LYS A 581 52.09 5.57 13.75
N ASP A 582 53.33 5.98 14.01
CA ASP A 582 53.72 6.55 15.31
C ASP A 582 52.99 7.88 15.57
N ARG A 583 52.93 8.79 14.57
CA ARG A 583 52.15 10.03 14.69
C ARG A 583 50.64 9.79 14.74
N TYR A 584 50.11 8.80 14.02
CA TYR A 584 48.70 8.41 14.11
C TYR A 584 48.33 7.92 15.52
N MET A 585 49.19 7.11 16.14
CA MET A 585 49.00 6.67 17.53
C MET A 585 49.02 7.85 18.51
N TYR A 586 49.96 8.79 18.36
CA TYR A 586 50.05 9.98 19.21
C TYR A 586 48.81 10.87 19.09
N TRP A 587 48.42 11.22 17.85
CA TRP A 587 47.22 12.02 17.56
C TRP A 587 45.93 11.39 18.12
N CYS A 588 45.81 10.07 18.06
CA CYS A 588 44.70 9.37 18.69
C CYS A 588 44.72 9.47 20.22
N VAL A 589 45.90 9.38 20.85
CA VAL A 589 46.06 9.54 22.31
C VAL A 589 45.67 10.96 22.76
N GLU A 590 46.13 12.00 22.07
CA GLU A 590 45.76 13.39 22.34
C GLU A 590 44.24 13.61 22.30
N ARG A 591 43.53 12.89 21.42
CA ARG A 591 42.08 13.00 21.19
C ARG A 591 41.24 11.99 21.96
N GLY A 592 41.82 11.16 22.82
CA GLY A 592 41.10 10.09 23.51
C GLY A 592 40.48 9.05 22.57
N ILE A 593 41.00 8.91 21.34
CA ILE A 593 40.58 7.90 20.38
C ILE A 593 41.26 6.58 20.77
N PRO A 594 40.50 5.52 21.10
CA PRO A 594 41.10 4.24 21.48
C PRO A 594 41.79 3.60 20.26
N VAL A 595 43.07 3.24 20.42
CA VAL A 595 43.89 2.57 19.41
C VAL A 595 44.25 1.17 19.89
N VAL A 596 43.90 0.16 19.09
CA VAL A 596 44.10 -1.25 19.46
C VAL A 596 45.52 -1.67 19.15
N THR A 597 46.45 -1.42 20.08
CA THR A 597 47.86 -1.81 19.89
C THR A 597 48.07 -3.31 20.08
N LYS A 598 49.19 -3.85 19.58
CA LYS A 598 49.58 -5.26 19.82
C LYS A 598 49.64 -5.63 21.32
N GLN A 599 49.97 -4.66 22.19
CA GLN A 599 50.02 -4.87 23.64
C GLN A 599 48.62 -5.01 24.23
N GLU A 600 47.63 -4.23 23.79
CA GLU A 600 46.23 -4.38 24.23
C GLU A 600 45.66 -5.77 23.88
N ILE A 601 46.00 -6.28 22.69
CA ILE A 601 45.62 -7.64 22.25
C ILE A 601 46.30 -8.71 23.11
N ARG A 602 47.54 -8.48 23.56
CA ARG A 602 48.30 -9.41 24.41
C ARG A 602 47.84 -9.37 25.86
N LEU A 603 47.58 -8.20 26.43
CA LEU A 603 47.05 -8.02 27.79
C LEU A 603 45.64 -8.61 27.97
N ARG A 604 44.86 -8.75 26.88
CA ARG A 604 43.60 -9.51 26.87
C ARG A 604 43.79 -11.03 26.81
N LYS A 605 45.01 -11.53 26.66
CA LYS A 605 45.36 -12.96 26.59
C LYS A 605 46.30 -13.43 27.70
N GLU A 606 47.17 -12.57 28.22
CA GLU A 606 48.15 -12.87 29.26
C GLU A 606 48.08 -11.79 30.35
N LYS A 607 47.62 -12.17 31.54
CA LYS A 607 47.96 -11.47 32.78
C LYS A 607 49.28 -12.04 33.28
N ASP A 608 50.35 -11.27 33.15
CA ASP A 608 51.53 -11.15 34.03
C ASP A 608 52.83 -10.91 33.23
N ALA A 609 53.85 -10.44 33.97
CA ALA A 609 55.19 -10.03 33.54
C ALA A 609 55.28 -8.70 32.77
N GLY A 610 56.06 -7.77 33.33
CA GLY A 610 56.33 -6.46 32.75
C GLY A 610 57.66 -6.39 31.99
N SER A 611 57.66 -5.71 30.86
CA SER A 611 58.81 -5.12 30.18
C SER A 611 58.40 -3.76 29.61
N GLU A 612 59.29 -2.77 29.62
CA GLU A 612 59.07 -1.49 28.94
C GLU A 612 59.28 -1.65 27.43
N GLU A 613 58.23 -2.08 26.73
CA GLU A 613 58.24 -2.25 25.28
C GLU A 613 57.32 -1.23 24.58
N ARG A 614 57.74 -0.76 23.40
CA ARG A 614 56.98 0.24 22.63
C ARG A 614 55.68 -0.35 22.08
N SER A 615 54.60 0.40 22.22
CA SER A 615 53.30 0.06 21.64
C SER A 615 53.35 0.11 20.11
N VAL A 616 52.90 -0.96 19.45
CA VAL A 616 52.89 -1.06 17.98
C VAL A 616 51.46 -1.19 17.49
N LEU A 617 51.07 -0.31 16.56
CA LEU A 617 49.78 -0.33 15.86
C LEU A 617 49.50 -1.74 15.29
N ASN A 618 48.27 -2.25 15.44
CA ASN A 618 47.97 -3.58 14.94
C ASN A 618 47.94 -3.63 13.39
N LYS A 619 47.99 -4.85 12.83
CA LYS A 619 48.06 -5.06 11.37
C LYS A 619 46.85 -4.47 10.62
N TRP A 620 45.66 -4.54 11.20
CA TRP A 620 44.41 -4.08 10.59
C TRP A 620 44.27 -2.55 10.63
N GLU A 621 44.61 -1.91 11.75
CA GLU A 621 44.67 -0.44 11.84
C GLU A 621 45.74 0.15 10.91
N ALA A 622 46.89 -0.54 10.77
CA ALA A 622 47.89 -0.18 9.77
C ALA A 622 47.36 -0.35 8.34
N GLN A 623 46.63 -1.43 8.03
CA GLN A 623 45.99 -1.59 6.71
C GLN A 623 44.98 -0.47 6.43
N LYS A 624 44.20 -0.05 7.43
CA LYS A 624 43.30 1.11 7.30
C LYS A 624 44.02 2.43 7.07
N LEU A 625 45.12 2.68 7.78
CA LEU A 625 45.92 3.90 7.60
C LEU A 625 46.53 3.96 6.20
N ASN A 626 47.03 2.82 5.68
CA ASN A 626 47.45 2.71 4.28
C ASN A 626 46.28 2.97 3.31
N SER A 627 45.11 2.36 3.53
CA SER A 627 43.93 2.59 2.69
C SER A 627 43.53 4.07 2.65
N ALA A 628 43.55 4.75 3.79
CA ALA A 628 43.27 6.18 3.90
C ALA A 628 44.25 7.03 3.04
N LEU A 629 45.56 6.77 3.17
CA LEU A 629 46.60 7.44 2.37
C LEU A 629 46.40 7.23 0.86
N MET A 630 46.12 5.99 0.44
CA MET A 630 45.89 5.67 -0.98
C MET A 630 44.60 6.32 -1.50
N SER A 631 43.54 6.37 -0.70
CA SER A 631 42.26 7.01 -1.06
C SER A 631 42.38 8.54 -1.18
N ALA A 632 43.25 9.15 -0.38
CA ALA A 632 43.59 10.57 -0.42
C ALA A 632 44.63 10.91 -1.50
N GLY A 633 44.92 9.98 -2.43
CA GLY A 633 45.76 10.25 -3.60
C GLY A 633 47.28 10.30 -3.34
N TYR A 634 47.75 9.94 -2.14
CA TYR A 634 49.18 9.92 -1.84
C TYR A 634 49.89 8.79 -2.61
N ARG A 635 50.91 9.14 -3.39
CA ARG A 635 51.77 8.15 -4.06
C ARG A 635 52.61 7.41 -3.02
N SER A 636 52.75 6.09 -3.17
CA SER A 636 53.59 5.23 -2.33
C SER A 636 54.87 4.79 -3.05
N GLY A 637 55.97 4.62 -2.31
CA GLY A 637 57.20 3.98 -2.77
C GLY A 637 57.78 3.02 -1.71
N SER A 638 58.89 2.37 -2.03
CA SER A 638 59.62 1.51 -1.08
C SER A 638 61.12 1.71 -1.22
N THR A 639 61.86 1.68 -0.10
CA THR A 639 63.33 1.74 -0.06
C THR A 639 63.83 0.76 0.98
N TYR A 640 64.70 -0.16 0.56
CA TYR A 640 65.16 -1.31 1.38
C TYR A 640 64.03 -2.08 2.08
N GLY A 641 62.89 -2.25 1.39
CA GLY A 641 61.72 -2.96 1.92
C GLY A 641 60.83 -2.15 2.87
N LYS A 642 61.20 -0.90 3.22
CA LYS A 642 60.37 0.00 4.02
C LYS A 642 59.46 0.86 3.12
N PRO A 643 58.13 0.81 3.28
CA PRO A 643 57.21 1.66 2.52
C PRO A 643 57.26 3.11 3.02
N TYR A 644 57.11 4.04 2.08
CA TYR A 644 56.99 5.48 2.30
C TYR A 644 55.95 6.08 1.37
N TYR A 645 55.50 7.29 1.67
CA TYR A 645 54.55 8.05 0.84
C TYR A 645 55.14 9.42 0.52
N PHE A 646 54.83 9.93 -0.67
CA PHE A 646 55.17 11.28 -1.10
C PHE A 646 54.18 12.26 -0.48
N ALA A 647 54.51 12.76 0.71
CA ALA A 647 53.63 13.51 1.59
C ALA A 647 54.46 14.49 2.43
N ARG A 648 53.85 15.60 2.86
CA ARG A 648 54.43 16.57 3.80
C ARG A 648 53.55 16.65 5.05
N TRP A 649 54.16 16.88 6.21
CA TRP A 649 53.43 17.19 7.43
C TRP A 649 52.98 18.65 7.38
N LYS A 650 51.69 18.91 7.56
CA LYS A 650 51.17 20.26 7.77
C LYS A 650 51.86 20.88 8.99
N ARG A 651 52.13 22.19 8.93
CA ARG A 651 52.66 22.94 10.08
C ARG A 651 51.53 23.10 11.10
N ASP A 652 51.82 22.76 12.35
CA ASP A 652 50.98 23.05 13.52
C ASP A 652 50.94 24.55 13.84
#